data_AF-U9VJJ2-F1
#
_entry.id   AF-U9VJJ2-F1
#
_cell.length_a   1.000
_cell.length_b   1.000
_cell.length_c   1.000
_cell.angle_alpha   90.00
_cell.angle_beta   90.00
_cell.angle_gamma   90.00
#
_symmetry.space_group_name_H-M   'P 1'
#
loop_
_entity.id
_entity.type
_entity.pdbx_description
1 polymer ?
#
loop_
_entity_poly.entity_id
_entity_poly.type
_entity_poly.pdbx_seq_one_letter_code
_entity_poly.pdbx_strand_id
1 'polypeptide(L)'
;MGINNSDNNGASLASLARDSIFNYSEALEKSLLFYEAQRAGELPDDNRVAWRSDAVTNDGSDVGVDLSGGYFDAGDHVKFVFPMASSLTMLSWGVLEYREAYEQSNQLDEALETIKWGTDFLLNAHETSNGVTQALWGQVGDIVEDHSQWVPPEEVDNVTERPSFKIDSQHPGSDLAAEVAAAMASASMIFRPTDSDYANKLLDNAVQLYKFADDADHNAANGKQRGKYSDSLWNPNNVEFRNPDGAYVSYSYEDELAWSAAWLHKSLADAGDADTAYLNQAKNYYGGLWLDGTQSWDSKDHGTAVLLAQLTGDSQYTTDVETWLDYWLPGGGISYTPGGLAWPQELGGWGSLRYTANTAFLAGLYSDTVNAGDGGYGAFAEQQINYILGDNPLNFSYMIGFGDSYALQPHHRGAHGISGWQAYSDTSQPNTNIIQGALVGGPTRNDDFAYEDLRTNFQGNEVALDYNAGLTGALARLQGIYKQPPVTDNGSSATGYVKEGTLAGKVWNNGTAYAGNLLSNTDGTANPDDILIATEGADNVWGGTEGSDTIYTAAGNDRVGINTAAGGAVVDTGDGNDFVYSTAGLSGTGEINSIDLGTGQDNAWIVNGNNRIVSSAGNNTIGLGTGGDTVILGNGNNVVYMANGVGAADGAKDITTGSGNDWVQAGSGNDRIDLGTNAGGATDYDVAFGEAGDDMFVVHTGNGWLSVGDFAQGSDYFELQAGMNFEDLSQVNSSGSTWVWADDDILLELTGFTGTLTAADFNGPT
;
A
#
# COMPACT_ATOMS: atom_id res chain seq x y z
N MET A 1 45.65 -40.52 -8.63
CA MET A 1 45.43 -40.24 -10.06
C MET A 1 43.92 -40.26 -10.22
N GLY A 2 43.18 -39.18 -10.07
CA GLY A 2 43.35 -37.86 -10.68
C GLY A 2 42.33 -37.79 -11.81
N ILE A 3 41.13 -37.24 -11.55
CA ILE A 3 40.22 -36.76 -12.59
C ILE A 3 39.64 -35.43 -12.09
N ASN A 4 39.91 -34.39 -12.88
CA ASN A 4 39.57 -32.99 -12.67
C ASN A 4 38.12 -32.69 -13.03
N ASN A 5 37.61 -31.67 -12.35
CA ASN A 5 36.50 -30.78 -12.73
C ASN A 5 36.48 -30.38 -14.21
N SER A 6 35.29 -30.39 -14.80
CA SER A 6 34.60 -29.19 -15.32
C SER A 6 33.21 -29.62 -15.80
N ASP A 7 32.14 -29.04 -15.24
CA ASP A 7 31.17 -28.25 -16.00
C ASP A 7 30.00 -27.80 -15.11
N ASN A 8 29.77 -26.49 -15.19
CA ASN A 8 28.80 -25.69 -14.47
C ASN A 8 27.37 -26.17 -14.69
N ASN A 9 26.66 -26.45 -13.60
CA ASN A 9 25.21 -26.23 -13.49
C ASN A 9 24.96 -25.38 -12.25
N GLY A 10 25.33 -24.11 -12.35
CA GLY A 10 24.78 -23.06 -11.50
C GLY A 10 23.37 -22.74 -11.99
N ALA A 11 22.40 -23.55 -11.59
CA ALA A 11 21.03 -23.07 -11.52
C ALA A 11 20.96 -22.20 -10.26
N SER A 12 21.23 -20.90 -10.41
CA SER A 12 20.83 -19.95 -9.37
C SER A 12 19.32 -20.00 -9.30
N LEU A 13 18.80 -20.47 -8.18
CA LEU A 13 17.47 -20.09 -7.70
C LEU A 13 17.54 -18.57 -7.43
N ALA A 14 17.52 -17.76 -8.48
CA ALA A 14 17.17 -16.36 -8.37
C ALA A 14 15.72 -16.34 -7.89
N SER A 15 15.50 -15.71 -6.74
CA SER A 15 14.24 -15.60 -6.05
C SER A 15 13.10 -15.24 -7.00
N LEU A 16 12.12 -16.14 -7.14
CA LEU A 16 10.77 -15.73 -7.51
C LEU A 16 10.36 -14.67 -6.47
N ALA A 17 10.18 -13.42 -6.88
CA ALA A 17 9.53 -12.42 -6.04
C ALA A 17 8.18 -13.02 -5.62
N ARG A 18 7.85 -12.99 -4.34
CA ARG A 18 6.50 -13.33 -3.90
C ARG A 18 5.59 -12.20 -4.38
N ASP A 19 4.45 -12.52 -4.98
CA ASP A 19 3.47 -11.50 -5.35
C ASP A 19 2.93 -10.85 -4.07
N SER A 20 3.12 -9.54 -3.95
CA SER A 20 2.59 -8.70 -2.87
C SER A 20 1.32 -8.00 -3.36
N ILE A 21 0.33 -7.83 -2.48
CA ILE A 21 -0.87 -7.05 -2.82
C ILE A 21 -0.68 -5.52 -2.70
N PHE A 22 0.35 -5.07 -1.98
CA PHE A 22 0.66 -3.65 -1.75
C PHE A 22 2.14 -3.34 -1.92
N ASN A 23 2.48 -2.09 -2.26
CA ASN A 23 3.85 -1.58 -2.35
C ASN A 23 4.38 -1.13 -0.96
N TYR A 24 5.00 -2.03 -0.22
CA TYR A 24 5.59 -1.77 1.09
C TYR A 24 6.81 -0.84 1.03
N SER A 25 7.53 -0.77 -0.10
CA SER A 25 8.61 0.21 -0.28
C SER A 25 8.07 1.63 -0.26
N GLU A 26 6.96 1.89 -0.96
CA GLU A 26 6.28 3.18 -0.99
C GLU A 26 5.62 3.53 0.35
N ALA A 27 4.95 2.56 0.98
CA ALA A 27 4.42 2.77 2.31
C ALA A 27 5.54 3.14 3.30
N LEU A 28 6.70 2.45 3.25
CA LEU A 28 7.82 2.73 4.14
C LEU A 28 8.37 4.15 3.95
N GLU A 29 8.59 4.59 2.71
CA GLU A 29 8.99 5.97 2.40
C GLU A 29 7.99 6.99 2.97
N LYS A 30 6.70 6.79 2.70
CA LYS A 30 5.64 7.69 3.20
C LYS A 30 5.63 7.72 4.72
N SER A 31 5.82 6.59 5.40
CA SER A 31 5.88 6.55 6.87
C SER A 31 7.02 7.43 7.42
N LEU A 32 8.15 7.53 6.72
CA LEU A 32 9.25 8.43 7.09
C LEU A 32 8.93 9.90 6.78
N LEU A 33 8.25 10.19 5.66
CA LEU A 33 7.74 11.53 5.35
C LEU A 33 6.76 12.06 6.41
N PHE A 34 5.99 11.19 7.06
CA PHE A 34 5.17 11.57 8.21
C PHE A 34 6.02 12.16 9.33
N TYR A 35 7.13 11.51 9.70
CA TYR A 35 8.01 12.04 10.75
C TYR A 35 8.62 13.38 10.33
N GLU A 36 9.04 13.54 9.07
CA GLU A 36 9.50 14.85 8.57
C GLU A 36 8.43 15.94 8.72
N ALA A 37 7.16 15.60 8.46
CA ALA A 37 6.04 16.51 8.62
C ALA A 37 5.76 16.87 10.09
N GLN A 38 6.28 16.11 11.06
CA GLN A 38 6.18 16.40 12.49
C GLN A 38 7.37 17.21 13.05
N ARG A 39 8.42 17.48 12.27
CA ARG A 39 9.65 18.15 12.80
C ARG A 39 9.34 19.52 13.39
N ALA A 40 9.88 19.82 14.57
CA ALA A 40 9.91 21.14 15.19
C ALA A 40 11.30 21.77 15.04
N GLY A 41 11.40 23.10 15.12
CA GLY A 41 12.66 23.84 15.02
C GLY A 41 12.93 24.39 13.61
N GLU A 42 14.20 24.73 13.35
CA GLU A 42 14.70 25.14 12.04
C GLU A 42 14.82 23.90 11.14
N LEU A 43 14.08 23.86 10.03
CA LEU A 43 14.07 22.71 9.13
C LEU A 43 15.30 22.73 8.20
N PRO A 44 15.80 21.57 7.76
CA PRO A 44 16.97 21.53 6.89
C PRO A 44 16.64 22.03 5.47
N ASP A 45 17.65 22.52 4.75
CA ASP A 45 17.53 23.05 3.39
C ASP A 45 16.94 22.04 2.38
N ASP A 46 17.10 20.74 2.65
CA ASP A 46 16.61 19.62 1.85
C ASP A 46 15.30 19.01 2.37
N ASN A 47 14.55 19.74 3.21
CA ASN A 47 13.22 19.33 3.69
C ASN A 47 12.29 18.94 2.51
N ARG A 48 11.75 17.71 2.56
CA ARG A 48 10.88 17.17 1.51
C ARG A 48 9.41 17.57 1.68
N VAL A 49 9.02 18.01 2.87
CA VAL A 49 7.63 18.38 3.19
C VAL A 49 7.40 19.86 2.85
N ALA A 50 7.00 20.12 1.59
CA ALA A 50 6.93 21.46 1.02
C ALA A 50 5.99 22.45 1.73
N TRP A 51 5.01 21.96 2.49
CA TRP A 51 4.06 22.80 3.24
C TRP A 51 4.49 23.09 4.68
N ARG A 52 5.64 22.54 5.12
CA ARG A 52 6.25 22.82 6.42
C ARG A 52 7.37 23.86 6.28
N SER A 53 7.52 24.70 7.30
CA SER A 53 8.70 25.54 7.48
C SER A 53 9.11 25.58 8.96
N ASP A 54 10.10 26.41 9.27
CA ASP A 54 10.59 26.62 10.63
C ASP A 54 9.43 26.95 11.58
N ALA A 55 9.43 26.27 12.72
CA ALA A 55 8.44 26.46 13.77
C ALA A 55 9.13 26.36 15.14
N VAL A 56 8.63 27.10 16.13
CA VAL A 56 9.03 26.98 17.55
C VAL A 56 10.54 27.09 17.80
N THR A 57 11.24 27.91 17.00
CA THR A 57 12.72 28.03 17.02
C THR A 57 13.28 28.63 18.31
N ASN A 58 12.42 29.09 19.23
CA ASN A 58 12.79 29.67 20.52
C ASN A 58 12.46 28.76 21.71
N ASP A 59 11.98 27.53 21.47
CA ASP A 59 11.69 26.56 22.54
C ASP A 59 12.92 26.37 23.45
N GLY A 60 12.70 26.43 24.77
CA GLY A 60 13.75 26.34 25.79
C GLY A 60 14.43 27.66 26.17
N SER A 61 14.11 28.77 25.49
CA SER A 61 14.62 30.10 25.84
C SER A 61 14.21 30.58 27.24
N ASP A 62 13.09 30.07 27.77
CA ASP A 62 12.60 30.31 29.14
C ASP A 62 13.53 29.76 30.21
N VAL A 63 14.31 28.72 29.87
CA VAL A 63 15.20 27.99 30.78
C VAL A 63 16.67 28.04 30.35
N GLY A 64 16.97 28.67 29.21
CA GLY A 64 18.32 28.84 28.69
C GLY A 64 18.95 27.57 28.11
N VAL A 65 18.11 26.66 27.62
CA VAL A 65 18.49 25.40 26.96
C VAL A 65 17.96 25.43 25.55
N ASP A 66 18.74 24.96 24.57
CA ASP A 66 18.24 24.83 23.21
C ASP A 66 17.32 23.61 23.12
N LEU A 67 16.03 23.86 23.16
CA LEU A 67 15.00 22.84 22.99
C LEU A 67 14.24 23.10 21.69
N SER A 68 14.82 23.70 20.65
CA SER A 68 14.10 24.06 19.42
C SER A 68 13.66 22.87 18.55
N GLY A 69 14.51 21.85 18.42
CA GLY A 69 14.30 20.69 17.54
C GLY A 69 13.28 19.65 18.04
N GLY A 70 13.41 18.41 17.54
CA GLY A 70 12.55 17.29 17.91
C GLY A 70 11.25 17.25 17.13
N TYR A 71 10.22 16.63 17.69
CA TYR A 71 8.96 16.39 17.00
C TYR A 71 7.75 16.94 17.77
N PHE A 72 6.76 17.43 17.03
CA PHE A 72 5.39 17.55 17.54
C PHE A 72 4.77 16.17 17.67
N ASP A 73 3.97 15.97 18.71
CA ASP A 73 3.48 14.64 19.09
C ASP A 73 2.41 14.09 18.15
N ALA A 74 1.35 14.86 17.91
CA ALA A 74 0.19 14.41 17.17
C ALA A 74 -0.32 15.48 16.20
N GLY A 75 -1.63 15.77 16.19
CA GLY A 75 -2.19 16.90 15.48
C GLY A 75 -1.95 18.27 16.12
N ASP A 76 -1.27 18.30 17.27
CA ASP A 76 -0.97 19.45 18.12
C ASP A 76 0.50 19.90 18.00
N HIS A 77 0.96 20.83 18.85
CA HIS A 77 2.34 21.32 18.82
C HIS A 77 3.07 21.15 20.15
N VAL A 78 2.51 20.41 21.10
CA VAL A 78 3.23 20.05 22.32
C VAL A 78 4.28 19.00 21.97
N LYS A 79 5.47 19.14 22.54
CA LYS A 79 6.52 18.13 22.40
C LYS A 79 6.53 17.25 23.64
N PHE A 80 5.85 16.12 23.55
CA PHE A 80 5.84 15.11 24.61
C PHE A 80 7.03 14.16 24.45
N VAL A 81 7.98 14.22 25.37
CA VAL A 81 9.23 13.44 25.24
C VAL A 81 9.00 11.95 25.48
N PHE A 82 8.00 11.57 26.29
CA PHE A 82 7.74 10.17 26.60
C PHE A 82 7.29 9.35 25.37
N PRO A 83 6.20 9.70 24.66
CA PRO A 83 5.82 9.03 23.41
C PRO A 83 6.83 9.25 22.27
N MET A 84 7.51 10.39 22.22
CA MET A 84 8.58 10.64 21.25
C MET A 84 9.73 9.63 21.42
N ALA A 85 10.24 9.46 22.66
CA ALA A 85 11.29 8.50 22.96
C ALA A 85 10.84 7.06 22.67
N SER A 86 9.62 6.70 23.06
CA SER A 86 9.05 5.38 22.73
C SER A 86 8.99 5.12 21.23
N SER A 87 8.65 6.14 20.43
CA SER A 87 8.62 6.03 18.96
C SER A 87 10.02 5.82 18.40
N LEU A 88 11.02 6.58 18.89
CA LEU A 88 12.41 6.45 18.46
C LEU A 88 13.02 5.08 18.82
N THR A 89 12.66 4.50 19.96
CA THR A 89 13.11 3.15 20.32
C THR A 89 12.56 2.11 19.35
N MET A 90 11.27 2.19 19.00
CA MET A 90 10.62 1.27 18.05
C MET A 90 11.15 1.44 16.62
N LEU A 91 11.35 2.68 16.15
CA LEU A 91 11.98 2.97 14.86
C LEU A 91 13.39 2.42 14.79
N SER A 92 14.19 2.64 15.85
CA SER A 92 15.55 2.10 15.95
C SER A 92 15.55 0.58 15.94
N TRP A 93 14.58 -0.07 16.60
CA TRP A 93 14.45 -1.52 16.55
C TRP A 93 14.13 -2.02 15.14
N GLY A 94 13.22 -1.35 14.43
CA GLY A 94 12.90 -1.66 13.03
C GLY A 94 14.12 -1.55 12.11
N VAL A 95 14.88 -0.46 12.22
CA VAL A 95 16.14 -0.27 11.44
C VAL A 95 17.19 -1.30 11.84
N LEU A 96 17.32 -1.63 13.13
CA LEU A 96 18.31 -2.59 13.60
C LEU A 96 18.08 -3.99 13.02
N GLU A 97 16.84 -4.47 13.05
CA GLU A 97 16.52 -5.84 12.61
C GLU A 97 16.34 -5.93 11.09
N TYR A 98 15.85 -4.87 10.44
CA TYR A 98 15.50 -4.87 9.01
C TYR A 98 16.33 -3.88 8.18
N ARG A 99 17.58 -3.60 8.59
CA ARG A 99 18.46 -2.63 7.92
C ARG A 99 18.55 -2.83 6.41
N GLU A 100 18.73 -4.08 5.97
CA GLU A 100 18.83 -4.41 4.55
C GLU A 100 17.56 -4.04 3.77
N ALA A 101 16.38 -4.03 4.40
CA ALA A 101 15.15 -3.63 3.75
C ALA A 101 15.12 -2.13 3.47
N TYR A 102 15.60 -1.32 4.43
CA TYR A 102 15.78 0.13 4.24
C TYR A 102 16.83 0.45 3.17
N GLU A 103 17.92 -0.33 3.10
CA GLU A 103 18.91 -0.20 2.01
C GLU A 103 18.28 -0.55 0.66
N GLN A 104 17.49 -1.62 0.59
CA GLN A 104 16.82 -2.06 -0.63
C GLN A 104 15.74 -1.10 -1.13
N SER A 105 15.09 -0.34 -0.24
CA SER A 105 14.09 0.67 -0.60
C SER A 105 14.66 2.08 -0.76
N ASN A 106 15.99 2.26 -0.64
CA ASN A 106 16.66 3.57 -0.54
C ASN A 106 16.05 4.48 0.54
N GLN A 107 15.70 3.92 1.69
CA GLN A 107 15.13 4.66 2.82
C GLN A 107 16.04 4.64 4.07
N LEU A 108 17.26 4.08 3.96
CA LEU A 108 18.16 3.98 5.12
C LEU A 108 18.62 5.35 5.61
N ASP A 109 19.00 6.25 4.71
CA ASP A 109 19.49 7.57 5.08
C ASP A 109 18.36 8.41 5.70
N GLU A 110 17.16 8.31 5.15
CA GLU A 110 15.93 8.95 5.62
C GLU A 110 15.53 8.41 7.01
N ALA A 111 15.65 7.10 7.24
CA ALA A 111 15.37 6.49 8.52
C ALA A 111 16.41 6.89 9.58
N LEU A 112 17.69 6.92 9.22
CA LEU A 112 18.76 7.40 10.10
C LEU A 112 18.55 8.89 10.44
N GLU A 113 18.24 9.74 9.47
CA GLU A 113 18.01 11.16 9.70
C GLU A 113 16.74 11.40 10.54
N THR A 114 15.67 10.62 10.31
CA THR A 114 14.46 10.63 11.15
C THR A 114 14.79 10.33 12.61
N ILE A 115 15.58 9.29 12.87
CA ILE A 115 15.95 8.92 14.25
C ILE A 115 16.91 9.96 14.84
N LYS A 116 17.89 10.42 14.03
CA LYS A 116 18.89 11.41 14.44
C LYS A 116 18.25 12.73 14.88
N TRP A 117 17.24 13.21 14.15
CA TRP A 117 16.51 14.43 14.49
C TRP A 117 15.91 14.38 15.90
N GLY A 118 15.33 13.23 16.25
CA GLY A 118 14.80 12.98 17.58
C GLY A 118 15.90 12.85 18.62
N THR A 119 16.95 12.06 18.36
CA THR A 119 18.02 11.84 19.34
C THR A 119 18.89 13.08 19.57
N ASP A 120 19.03 13.98 18.60
CA ASP A 120 19.69 15.28 18.80
C ASP A 120 18.90 16.16 19.78
N PHE A 121 17.58 16.19 19.65
CA PHE A 121 16.72 16.86 20.62
C PHE A 121 16.81 16.20 22.01
N LEU A 122 16.80 14.87 22.10
CA LEU A 122 16.94 14.16 23.37
C LEU A 122 18.30 14.44 24.05
N LEU A 123 19.39 14.56 23.26
CA LEU A 123 20.70 14.94 23.76
C LEU A 123 20.72 16.38 24.31
N ASN A 124 20.02 17.30 23.67
CA ASN A 124 19.87 18.67 24.16
C ASN A 124 18.98 18.74 25.42
N ALA A 125 17.94 17.91 25.48
CA ALA A 125 17.03 17.80 26.62
C ALA A 125 17.69 17.13 27.84
N HIS A 126 18.81 16.41 27.68
CA HIS A 126 19.52 15.73 28.75
C HIS A 126 20.61 16.62 29.37
N GLU A 127 20.29 17.23 30.51
CA GLU A 127 21.26 18.04 31.26
C GLU A 127 22.20 17.16 32.07
N THR A 128 23.50 17.23 31.78
CA THR A 128 24.54 16.48 32.49
C THR A 128 25.58 17.40 33.14
N SER A 129 26.12 16.97 34.27
CA SER A 129 27.25 17.62 34.94
C SER A 129 28.21 16.56 35.47
N ASN A 130 29.48 16.62 35.02
CA ASN A 130 30.52 15.64 35.37
C ASN A 130 30.12 14.17 35.13
N GLY A 131 29.35 13.89 34.07
CA GLY A 131 28.88 12.55 33.73
C GLY A 131 27.73 12.04 34.61
N VAL A 132 26.99 12.95 35.26
CA VAL A 132 25.80 12.65 36.05
C VAL A 132 24.64 13.49 35.56
N THR A 133 23.51 12.84 35.27
CA THR A 133 22.24 13.49 34.93
C THR A 133 21.81 14.46 36.05
N GLN A 134 21.59 15.72 35.70
CA GLN A 134 21.05 16.74 36.61
C GLN A 134 19.54 16.88 36.42
N ALA A 135 19.10 16.89 35.17
CA ALA A 135 17.70 16.94 34.79
C ALA A 135 17.50 16.36 33.38
N LEU A 136 16.24 16.05 33.07
CA LEU A 136 15.79 15.72 31.72
C LEU A 136 14.55 16.55 31.41
N TRP A 137 14.61 17.38 30.37
CA TRP A 137 13.46 18.13 29.87
C TRP A 137 12.51 17.15 29.19
N GLY A 138 11.30 17.02 29.74
CA GLY A 138 10.31 16.01 29.39
C GLY A 138 9.12 16.54 28.59
N GLN A 139 8.98 17.86 28.50
CA GLN A 139 7.90 18.49 27.74
C GLN A 139 8.25 19.93 27.37
N VAL A 140 7.84 20.37 26.18
CA VAL A 140 7.82 21.79 25.79
C VAL A 140 6.45 22.14 25.23
N GLY A 141 5.86 23.23 25.73
CA GLY A 141 4.49 23.64 25.44
C GLY A 141 3.53 23.30 26.57
N ASP A 142 2.63 24.25 26.89
CA ASP A 142 1.50 24.00 27.77
C ASP A 142 0.34 23.39 26.97
N ILE A 143 -0.29 22.35 27.52
CA ILE A 143 -1.29 21.54 26.81
C ILE A 143 -2.56 22.36 26.61
N VAL A 144 -2.99 23.08 27.65
CA VAL A 144 -4.23 23.85 27.60
C VAL A 144 -4.07 25.03 26.67
N GLU A 145 -2.93 25.72 26.72
CA GLU A 145 -2.67 26.84 25.82
C GLU A 145 -2.59 26.37 24.37
N ASP A 146 -1.78 25.35 24.06
CA ASP A 146 -1.67 24.83 22.69
C ASP A 146 -3.01 24.29 22.16
N HIS A 147 -3.71 23.48 22.96
CA HIS A 147 -4.98 22.88 22.55
C HIS A 147 -6.12 23.89 22.49
N SER A 148 -5.97 25.08 23.07
CA SER A 148 -6.92 26.20 22.90
C SER A 148 -6.79 26.89 21.54
N GLN A 149 -5.73 26.59 20.78
CA GLN A 149 -5.48 27.13 19.45
C GLN A 149 -5.67 26.09 18.36
N TRP A 150 -6.11 26.55 17.19
CA TRP A 150 -6.13 25.79 15.95
C TRP A 150 -5.41 26.60 14.88
N VAL A 151 -4.09 26.48 14.80
CA VAL A 151 -3.21 27.23 13.89
C VAL A 151 -2.15 26.29 13.34
N PRO A 152 -1.56 26.52 12.15
CA PRO A 152 -0.37 25.79 11.71
C PRO A 152 0.81 25.92 12.70
N PRO A 153 1.75 24.97 12.71
CA PRO A 153 2.89 24.99 13.64
C PRO A 153 3.74 26.26 13.52
N GLU A 154 3.86 26.82 12.32
CA GLU A 154 4.61 28.05 12.03
C GLU A 154 4.00 29.30 12.70
N GLU A 155 2.74 29.22 13.15
CA GLU A 155 2.03 30.33 13.78
C GLU A 155 1.95 30.22 15.32
N VAL A 156 2.24 29.05 15.90
CA VAL A 156 1.92 28.75 17.30
C VAL A 156 2.60 29.69 18.30
N ASP A 157 3.88 30.03 18.08
CA ASP A 157 4.65 30.97 18.92
C ASP A 157 4.05 32.39 18.98
N ASN A 158 3.21 32.74 18.00
CA ASN A 158 2.57 34.06 17.97
C ASN A 158 1.31 34.11 18.82
N VAL A 159 0.80 32.96 19.25
CA VAL A 159 -0.52 32.84 19.90
C VAL A 159 -0.48 32.12 21.25
N THR A 160 0.59 31.38 21.58
CA THR A 160 0.78 30.72 22.88
C THR A 160 2.17 30.94 23.45
N GLU A 161 2.31 30.89 24.78
CA GLU A 161 3.61 30.68 25.41
C GLU A 161 3.93 29.18 25.41
N ARG A 162 5.23 28.84 25.30
CA ARG A 162 5.68 27.44 25.22
C ARG A 162 6.68 27.10 26.32
N PRO A 163 6.22 26.93 27.57
CA PRO A 163 7.08 26.66 28.71
C PRO A 163 7.75 25.28 28.63
N SER A 164 8.93 25.16 29.23
CA SER A 164 9.72 23.94 29.30
C SER A 164 9.58 23.25 30.67
N PHE A 165 9.32 21.94 30.68
CA PHE A 165 9.13 21.15 31.91
C PHE A 165 10.15 20.01 32.01
N LYS A 166 10.64 19.71 33.21
CA LYS A 166 11.69 18.71 33.44
C LYS A 166 11.43 17.81 34.63
N ILE A 167 12.07 16.64 34.60
CA ILE A 167 12.29 15.80 35.76
C ILE A 167 13.71 16.00 36.30
N ASP A 168 13.88 15.85 37.61
CA ASP A 168 15.16 15.95 38.31
C ASP A 168 15.14 15.11 39.60
N SER A 169 16.19 15.18 40.41
CA SER A 169 16.29 14.42 41.66
C SER A 169 15.21 14.75 42.72
N GLN A 170 14.52 15.89 42.59
CA GLN A 170 13.42 16.29 43.48
C GLN A 170 12.04 15.99 42.85
N HIS A 171 11.99 15.90 41.53
CA HIS A 171 10.82 15.63 40.70
C HIS A 171 11.10 14.40 39.82
N PRO A 172 11.04 13.16 40.38
CA PRO A 172 11.48 11.96 39.68
C PRO A 172 10.59 11.59 38.49
N GLY A 173 11.16 10.87 37.53
CA GLY A 173 10.46 10.31 36.37
C GLY A 173 11.24 9.13 35.79
N SER A 174 11.18 7.99 36.47
CA SER A 174 11.90 6.77 36.12
C SER A 174 11.46 6.22 34.77
N ASP A 175 10.17 6.25 34.49
CA ASP A 175 9.54 5.92 33.20
C ASP A 175 10.16 6.72 32.05
N LEU A 176 10.02 8.05 32.10
CA LEU A 176 10.53 8.96 31.08
C LEU A 176 12.05 8.82 30.90
N ALA A 177 12.82 8.82 32.00
CA ALA A 177 14.27 8.70 31.92
C ALA A 177 14.72 7.35 31.36
N ALA A 178 14.05 6.26 31.72
CA ALA A 178 14.37 4.93 31.22
C ALA A 178 13.98 4.77 29.74
N GLU A 179 12.86 5.34 29.29
CA GLU A 179 12.50 5.30 27.86
C GLU A 179 13.46 6.14 27.01
N VAL A 180 13.86 7.34 27.46
CA VAL A 180 14.90 8.12 26.74
C VAL A 180 16.23 7.35 26.71
N ALA A 181 16.58 6.65 27.79
CA ALA A 181 17.74 5.76 27.79
C ALA A 181 17.59 4.61 26.77
N ALA A 182 16.40 4.00 26.65
CA ALA A 182 16.14 2.94 25.68
C ALA A 182 16.25 3.45 24.23
N ALA A 183 15.71 4.64 23.96
CA ALA A 183 15.79 5.30 22.67
C ALA A 183 17.25 5.58 22.26
N MET A 184 18.04 6.16 23.15
CA MET A 184 19.46 6.42 22.89
C MET A 184 20.29 5.14 22.79
N ALA A 185 20.02 4.13 23.62
CA ALA A 185 20.71 2.84 23.60
C ALA A 185 20.47 2.09 22.29
N SER A 186 19.21 1.95 21.87
CA SER A 186 18.84 1.30 20.61
C SER A 186 19.36 2.08 19.39
N ALA A 187 19.22 3.41 19.38
CA ALA A 187 19.76 4.26 18.31
C ALA A 187 21.30 4.15 18.20
N SER A 188 22.01 4.00 19.32
CA SER A 188 23.48 3.84 19.27
C SER A 188 23.91 2.67 18.39
N MET A 189 23.13 1.59 18.35
CA MET A 189 23.45 0.40 17.55
C MET A 189 23.29 0.66 16.05
N ILE A 190 22.24 1.38 15.63
CA ILE A 190 21.98 1.64 14.21
C ILE A 190 22.96 2.65 13.60
N PHE A 191 23.52 3.54 14.41
CA PHE A 191 24.54 4.51 13.99
C PHE A 191 25.95 3.96 14.09
N ARG A 192 26.22 2.93 14.91
CA ARG A 192 27.58 2.40 15.08
C ARG A 192 28.31 2.05 13.77
N PRO A 193 27.64 1.51 12.72
CA PRO A 193 28.27 1.25 11.43
C PRO A 193 28.67 2.49 10.62
N THR A 194 27.98 3.62 10.80
CA THR A 194 28.10 4.83 9.96
C THR A 194 28.70 6.04 10.70
N ASP A 195 28.43 6.17 12.00
CA ASP A 195 28.94 7.21 12.89
C ASP A 195 29.15 6.66 14.31
N SER A 196 30.34 6.09 14.55
CA SER A 196 30.69 5.49 15.84
C SER A 196 30.82 6.51 16.98
N ASP A 197 31.18 7.77 16.67
CA ASP A 197 31.35 8.81 17.69
C ASP A 197 29.98 9.27 18.20
N TYR A 198 29.01 9.46 17.31
CA TYR A 198 27.63 9.71 17.68
C TYR A 198 27.01 8.53 18.42
N ALA A 199 27.24 7.30 17.96
CA ALA A 199 26.80 6.09 18.65
C ALA A 199 27.32 6.02 20.09
N ASN A 200 28.61 6.30 20.32
CA ASN A 200 29.19 6.31 21.68
C ASN A 200 28.59 7.45 22.53
N LYS A 201 28.38 8.63 21.95
CA LYS A 201 27.72 9.74 22.64
C LYS A 201 26.31 9.36 23.10
N LEU A 202 25.52 8.70 22.25
CA LEU A 202 24.17 8.23 22.61
C LEU A 202 24.23 7.19 23.74
N LEU A 203 25.10 6.19 23.61
CA LEU A 203 25.23 5.12 24.60
C LEU A 203 25.69 5.63 25.98
N ASP A 204 26.62 6.58 26.01
CA ASP A 204 27.09 7.23 27.25
C ASP A 204 25.96 7.98 27.97
N ASN A 205 25.09 8.67 27.21
CA ASN A 205 23.93 9.37 27.77
C ASN A 205 22.84 8.38 28.21
N ALA A 206 22.61 7.31 27.46
CA ALA A 206 21.68 6.23 27.83
C ALA A 206 22.05 5.60 29.19
N VAL A 207 23.33 5.28 29.39
CA VAL A 207 23.82 4.73 30.67
C VAL A 207 23.60 5.71 31.83
N GLN A 208 23.82 7.01 31.60
CA GLN A 208 23.61 8.05 32.62
C GLN A 208 22.13 8.22 32.97
N LEU A 209 21.25 8.22 31.96
CA LEU A 209 19.81 8.33 32.14
C LEU A 209 19.21 7.11 32.85
N TYR A 210 19.62 5.89 32.48
CA TYR A 210 19.15 4.70 33.17
C TYR A 210 19.60 4.68 34.63
N LYS A 211 20.85 5.07 34.92
CA LYS A 211 21.32 5.22 36.31
C LYS A 211 20.46 6.22 37.06
N PHE A 212 20.12 7.35 36.45
CA PHE A 212 19.21 8.34 37.05
C PHE A 212 17.79 7.78 37.26
N ALA A 213 17.29 6.96 36.34
CA ALA A 213 15.98 6.31 36.43
C ALA A 213 15.91 5.24 37.54
N ASP A 214 16.98 4.43 37.69
CA ASP A 214 17.03 3.25 38.56
C ASP A 214 17.69 3.53 39.93
N ASP A 215 18.34 4.68 40.13
CA ASP A 215 19.31 4.96 41.22
C ASP A 215 18.85 4.44 42.60
N ALA A 216 19.52 3.36 43.06
CA ALA A 216 19.33 2.77 44.37
C ALA A 216 20.40 3.23 45.40
N ASP A 217 21.48 3.90 44.94
CA ASP A 217 22.67 4.23 45.73
C ASP A 217 22.63 5.64 46.35
N HIS A 218 21.68 6.49 45.94
CA HIS A 218 21.29 7.69 46.70
C HIS A 218 20.21 7.40 47.76
N ASN A 219 20.44 6.33 48.52
CA ASN A 219 19.67 5.94 49.71
C ASN A 219 19.86 6.97 50.87
N ALA A 220 19.44 8.21 50.67
CA ALA A 220 19.48 9.26 51.69
C ALA A 220 18.12 9.36 52.40
N ALA A 221 18.03 8.69 53.55
CA ALA A 221 17.22 8.99 54.74
C ALA A 221 15.69 9.25 54.64
N ASN A 222 15.11 9.54 53.47
CA ASN A 222 13.68 9.86 53.25
C ASN A 222 13.02 9.03 52.12
N GLY A 223 13.77 8.25 51.33
CA GLY A 223 13.29 6.98 50.79
C GLY A 223 12.45 6.91 49.50
N LYS A 224 12.50 7.85 48.53
CA LYS A 224 12.06 7.57 47.14
C LYS A 224 12.80 8.43 46.10
N GLN A 225 13.52 7.79 45.17
CA GLN A 225 14.08 8.43 43.96
C GLN A 225 13.57 7.81 42.65
N ARG A 226 12.67 6.83 42.75
CA ARG A 226 11.85 6.36 41.63
C ARG A 226 10.47 6.98 41.73
N GLY A 227 9.88 7.28 40.58
CA GLY A 227 8.57 7.87 40.49
C GLY A 227 8.16 8.04 39.04
N LYS A 228 6.88 8.27 38.83
CA LYS A 228 6.34 8.47 37.48
C LYS A 228 6.49 9.93 37.08
N TYR A 229 6.92 10.20 35.86
CA TYR A 229 7.17 11.56 35.41
C TYR A 229 5.89 12.41 35.45
N SER A 230 4.72 11.81 35.18
CA SER A 230 3.42 12.50 35.24
C SER A 230 3.06 12.98 36.65
N ASP A 231 3.51 12.28 37.70
CA ASP A 231 3.35 12.70 39.09
C ASP A 231 4.27 13.89 39.44
N SER A 232 5.26 14.17 38.60
CA SER A 232 6.20 15.29 38.73
C SER A 232 5.77 16.48 37.89
N LEU A 233 5.51 16.27 36.59
CA LEU A 233 5.20 17.31 35.61
C LEU A 233 3.77 17.84 35.71
N TRP A 234 2.81 17.02 36.14
CA TRP A 234 1.39 17.39 36.13
C TRP A 234 0.76 17.43 37.52
N ASN A 235 1.60 17.48 38.55
CA ASN A 235 1.13 17.60 39.92
C ASN A 235 0.49 18.98 40.14
N PRO A 236 -0.80 19.06 40.48
CA PRO A 236 -1.49 20.34 40.66
C PRO A 236 -0.96 21.14 41.86
N ASN A 237 -0.20 20.52 42.77
CA ASN A 237 0.46 21.16 43.90
C ASN A 237 1.90 21.59 43.61
N ASN A 238 2.46 21.22 42.46
CA ASN A 238 3.77 21.68 42.02
C ASN A 238 3.59 23.05 41.35
N VAL A 239 3.90 24.12 42.10
CA VAL A 239 3.72 25.50 41.63
C VAL A 239 4.81 25.93 40.63
N GLU A 240 5.87 25.15 40.48
CA GLU A 240 7.00 25.44 39.59
C GLU A 240 6.81 24.82 38.19
N PHE A 241 6.03 23.73 38.08
CA PHE A 241 5.82 22.96 36.85
C PHE A 241 4.34 22.59 36.67
N ARG A 242 3.46 23.57 36.48
CA ARG A 242 2.01 23.34 36.45
C ARG A 242 1.49 23.20 35.03
N ASN A 243 1.26 21.97 34.58
CA ASN A 243 0.38 21.66 33.44
C ASN A 243 -0.64 20.59 33.89
N PRO A 244 -1.83 21.00 34.38
CA PRO A 244 -2.72 20.12 35.16
C PRO A 244 -3.54 19.13 34.32
N ASP A 245 -3.57 19.27 32.99
CA ASP A 245 -4.31 18.40 32.09
C ASP A 245 -3.35 17.37 31.48
N GLY A 246 -3.22 16.22 32.14
CA GLY A 246 -2.31 15.16 31.66
C GLY A 246 -2.81 14.53 30.36
N ALA A 247 -1.96 14.50 29.33
CA ALA A 247 -2.22 13.81 28.05
C ALA A 247 -1.69 12.38 28.04
N TYR A 248 -0.41 12.20 28.38
CA TYR A 248 0.33 10.93 28.40
C TYR A 248 0.61 10.43 29.84
N VAL A 249 -0.44 10.15 30.61
CA VAL A 249 -0.30 9.77 32.04
C VAL A 249 0.38 8.42 32.15
N SER A 250 1.51 8.40 32.86
CA SER A 250 2.20 7.15 33.16
C SER A 250 1.47 6.35 34.24
N TYR A 251 1.31 5.05 33.97
CA TYR A 251 0.71 4.10 34.91
C TYR A 251 1.73 3.28 35.69
N SER A 252 2.94 3.11 35.14
CA SER A 252 4.03 2.28 35.67
C SER A 252 5.38 2.89 35.30
N TYR A 253 6.46 2.47 35.96
CA TYR A 253 7.84 2.72 35.48
C TYR A 253 8.69 1.44 35.48
N GLU A 254 8.20 0.35 36.08
CA GLU A 254 8.93 -0.90 36.19
C GLU A 254 9.19 -1.54 34.83
N ASP A 255 8.24 -1.43 33.90
CA ASP A 255 8.35 -1.94 32.55
C ASP A 255 9.35 -1.13 31.70
N GLU A 256 9.40 0.20 31.81
CA GLU A 256 10.49 0.99 31.20
C GLU A 256 11.86 0.64 31.78
N LEU A 257 11.96 0.39 33.10
CA LEU A 257 13.20 -0.07 33.72
C LEU A 257 13.63 -1.45 33.21
N ALA A 258 12.68 -2.35 32.92
CA ALA A 258 12.97 -3.65 32.34
C ALA A 258 13.44 -3.52 30.88
N TRP A 259 12.67 -2.76 30.09
CA TRP A 259 12.89 -2.45 28.68
C TRP A 259 14.24 -1.80 28.42
N SER A 260 14.53 -0.71 29.14
CA SER A 260 15.76 0.06 29.00
C SER A 260 16.99 -0.74 29.42
N ALA A 261 16.88 -1.56 30.46
CA ALA A 261 17.97 -2.45 30.87
C ALA A 261 18.27 -3.53 29.81
N ALA A 262 17.24 -4.08 29.16
CA ALA A 262 17.44 -5.03 28.08
C ALA A 262 18.14 -4.37 26.87
N TRP A 263 17.75 -3.14 26.50
CA TRP A 263 18.41 -2.37 25.46
C TRP A 263 19.85 -1.98 25.80
N LEU A 264 20.12 -1.56 27.03
CA LEU A 264 21.48 -1.27 27.50
C LEU A 264 22.35 -2.52 27.46
N HIS A 265 21.83 -3.67 27.88
CA HIS A 265 22.57 -4.92 27.76
C HIS A 265 22.95 -5.23 26.30
N LYS A 266 21.99 -5.13 25.37
CA LYS A 266 22.20 -5.40 23.93
C LYS A 266 23.20 -4.41 23.32
N SER A 267 23.04 -3.12 23.58
CA SER A 267 23.87 -2.04 23.00
C SER A 267 25.28 -1.97 23.59
N LEU A 268 25.46 -2.23 24.89
CA LEU A 268 26.79 -2.34 25.49
C LEU A 268 27.55 -3.56 24.96
N ALA A 269 26.87 -4.69 24.78
CA ALA A 269 27.47 -5.86 24.13
C ALA A 269 27.91 -5.57 22.69
N ASP A 270 27.09 -4.86 21.91
CA ASP A 270 27.41 -4.39 20.55
C ASP A 270 28.61 -3.43 20.52
N ALA A 271 28.74 -2.56 21.54
CA ALA A 271 29.90 -1.69 21.73
C ALA A 271 31.18 -2.44 22.19
N GLY A 272 31.08 -3.73 22.50
CA GLY A 272 32.19 -4.54 23.01
C GLY A 272 32.42 -4.43 24.52
N ASP A 273 31.45 -3.88 25.27
CA ASP A 273 31.49 -3.71 26.74
C ASP A 273 30.31 -4.44 27.42
N ALA A 274 30.14 -5.73 27.10
CA ALA A 274 29.00 -6.51 27.58
C ALA A 274 28.90 -6.51 29.12
N ASP A 275 27.83 -5.92 29.66
CA ASP A 275 27.51 -5.93 31.09
C ASP A 275 26.24 -6.75 31.37
N THR A 276 26.41 -7.86 32.08
CA THR A 276 25.31 -8.75 32.48
C THR A 276 24.45 -8.20 33.62
N ALA A 277 24.89 -7.14 34.31
CA ALA A 277 24.11 -6.50 35.37
C ALA A 277 22.79 -5.95 34.82
N TYR A 278 22.83 -5.29 33.66
CA TYR A 278 21.64 -4.79 32.97
C TYR A 278 20.69 -5.92 32.54
N LEU A 279 21.21 -7.04 32.03
CA LEU A 279 20.35 -8.19 31.74
C LEU A 279 19.66 -8.72 33.01
N ASN A 280 20.37 -8.79 34.14
CA ASN A 280 19.76 -9.21 35.40
C ASN A 280 18.71 -8.20 35.90
N GLN A 281 18.94 -6.89 35.75
CA GLN A 281 17.96 -5.85 36.06
C GLN A 281 16.71 -6.00 35.17
N ALA A 282 16.89 -6.18 33.86
CA ALA A 282 15.79 -6.41 32.93
C ALA A 282 14.89 -7.58 33.39
N LYS A 283 15.51 -8.71 33.72
CA LYS A 283 14.80 -9.90 34.23
C LYS A 283 14.11 -9.69 35.58
N ASN A 284 14.69 -8.85 36.45
CA ASN A 284 14.14 -8.57 37.77
C ASN A 284 12.91 -7.65 37.71
N TYR A 285 12.89 -6.71 36.77
CA TYR A 285 11.80 -5.76 36.61
C TYR A 285 10.66 -6.26 35.73
N TYR A 286 10.94 -7.16 34.79
CA TYR A 286 9.94 -7.73 33.88
C TYR A 286 8.71 -8.26 34.63
N GLY A 287 7.53 -7.69 34.32
CA GLY A 287 6.29 -7.91 35.06
C GLY A 287 5.44 -9.08 34.54
N GLY A 288 5.76 -9.62 33.37
CA GLY A 288 4.93 -10.58 32.65
C GLY A 288 3.91 -9.89 31.73
N LEU A 289 3.25 -10.66 30.86
CA LEU A 289 2.37 -10.11 29.81
C LEU A 289 0.89 -10.14 30.20
N TRP A 290 0.18 -9.07 29.84
CA TRP A 290 -1.27 -9.07 29.78
C TRP A 290 -1.70 -9.50 28.37
N LEU A 291 -2.56 -10.51 28.27
CA LEU A 291 -2.86 -11.15 26.99
C LEU A 291 -3.71 -10.26 26.07
N ASP A 292 -4.58 -9.44 26.63
CA ASP A 292 -5.43 -8.45 25.95
C ASP A 292 -4.76 -7.07 25.78
N GLY A 293 -3.51 -6.94 26.25
CA GLY A 293 -2.67 -5.76 26.06
C GLY A 293 -1.65 -5.93 24.92
N THR A 294 -0.90 -4.85 24.64
CA THR A 294 0.23 -4.86 23.71
C THR A 294 1.21 -3.72 24.02
N GLN A 295 2.34 -3.72 23.31
CA GLN A 295 3.35 -2.66 23.32
C GLN A 295 2.73 -1.30 22.97
N SER A 296 3.08 -0.28 23.75
CA SER A 296 2.66 1.11 23.51
C SER A 296 3.65 2.10 24.12
N TRP A 297 3.36 3.39 23.96
CA TRP A 297 4.12 4.46 24.61
C TRP A 297 4.09 4.39 26.15
N ASP A 298 3.13 3.70 26.76
CA ASP A 298 2.99 3.55 28.23
C ASP A 298 3.36 2.16 28.74
N SER A 299 3.26 1.11 27.91
CA SER A 299 3.51 -0.27 28.33
C SER A 299 4.58 -0.96 27.50
N LYS A 300 5.67 -1.42 28.15
CA LYS A 300 6.86 -2.00 27.50
C LYS A 300 7.08 -3.49 27.77
N ASP A 301 6.26 -4.14 28.60
CA ASP A 301 6.44 -5.54 28.97
C ASP A 301 6.44 -6.47 27.74
N HIS A 302 5.56 -6.24 26.76
CA HIS A 302 5.48 -7.06 25.54
C HIS A 302 6.75 -6.97 24.69
N GLY A 303 7.24 -5.76 24.41
CA GLY A 303 8.52 -5.57 23.73
C GLY A 303 9.69 -6.14 24.54
N THR A 304 9.67 -5.98 25.86
CA THR A 304 10.70 -6.52 26.77
C THR A 304 10.75 -8.05 26.71
N ALA A 305 9.59 -8.73 26.71
CA ALA A 305 9.54 -10.18 26.61
C ALA A 305 10.13 -10.68 25.28
N VAL A 306 9.78 -10.04 24.16
CA VAL A 306 10.35 -10.35 22.84
C VAL A 306 11.88 -10.15 22.84
N LEU A 307 12.34 -9.01 23.37
CA LEU A 307 13.78 -8.71 23.45
C LEU A 307 14.52 -9.67 24.38
N LEU A 308 13.96 -10.05 25.52
CA LEU A 308 14.53 -11.05 26.43
C LEU A 308 14.54 -12.45 25.81
N ALA A 309 13.52 -12.81 25.04
CA ALA A 309 13.51 -14.06 24.27
C ALA A 309 14.66 -14.08 23.24
N GLN A 310 14.86 -13.00 22.49
CA GLN A 310 15.99 -12.85 21.56
C GLN A 310 17.35 -12.96 22.28
N LEU A 311 17.50 -12.27 23.41
CA LEU A 311 18.77 -12.17 24.13
C LEU A 311 19.17 -13.47 24.84
N THR A 312 18.20 -14.27 25.28
CA THR A 312 18.46 -15.36 26.23
C THR A 312 18.11 -16.75 25.70
N GLY A 313 17.13 -16.85 24.78
CA GLY A 313 16.53 -18.12 24.39
C GLY A 313 15.87 -18.87 25.55
N ASP A 314 15.56 -18.19 26.66
CA ASP A 314 14.91 -18.80 27.82
C ASP A 314 13.44 -19.10 27.51
N SER A 315 13.04 -20.34 27.77
CA SER A 315 11.69 -20.83 27.53
C SER A 315 10.60 -20.04 28.26
N GLN A 316 10.93 -19.35 29.36
CA GLN A 316 9.97 -18.49 30.03
C GLN A 316 9.46 -17.39 29.09
N TYR A 317 10.37 -16.63 28.48
CA TYR A 317 10.00 -15.48 27.65
C TYR A 317 9.37 -15.92 26.32
N THR A 318 9.85 -17.02 25.73
CA THR A 318 9.19 -17.57 24.53
C THR A 318 7.77 -18.04 24.86
N THR A 319 7.56 -18.71 26.00
CA THR A 319 6.22 -19.13 26.43
C THR A 319 5.29 -17.94 26.69
N ASP A 320 5.80 -16.89 27.35
CA ASP A 320 5.02 -15.68 27.61
C ASP A 320 4.60 -15.01 26.29
N VAL A 321 5.56 -14.80 25.36
CA VAL A 321 5.30 -14.19 24.04
C VAL A 321 4.34 -15.04 23.22
N GLU A 322 4.54 -16.35 23.13
CA GLU A 322 3.68 -17.26 22.36
C GLU A 322 2.27 -17.33 22.94
N THR A 323 2.13 -17.35 24.27
CA THR A 323 0.81 -17.30 24.91
C THR A 323 0.05 -16.01 24.60
N TRP A 324 0.77 -14.87 24.57
CA TRP A 324 0.22 -13.58 24.17
C TRP A 324 -0.13 -13.54 22.69
N LEU A 325 0.77 -13.93 21.79
CA LEU A 325 0.51 -13.90 20.35
C LEU A 325 -0.58 -14.89 19.95
N ASP A 326 -0.65 -16.08 20.56
CA ASP A 326 -1.75 -17.03 20.37
C ASP A 326 -3.10 -16.44 20.80
N TYR A 327 -3.12 -15.60 21.83
CA TYR A 327 -4.32 -14.86 22.23
C TYR A 327 -4.72 -13.83 21.16
N TRP A 328 -3.75 -13.23 20.46
CA TRP A 328 -3.98 -12.24 19.41
C TRP A 328 -4.29 -12.84 18.04
N LEU A 329 -4.01 -14.12 17.78
CA LEU A 329 -4.33 -14.79 16.52
C LEU A 329 -5.85 -14.94 16.30
N PRO A 330 -6.30 -15.11 15.03
CA PRO A 330 -7.70 -15.41 14.74
C PRO A 330 -8.17 -16.68 15.45
N GLY A 331 -9.31 -16.58 16.15
CA GLY A 331 -9.82 -17.68 16.99
C GLY A 331 -9.18 -17.79 18.38
N GLY A 332 -8.24 -16.89 18.70
CA GLY A 332 -7.72 -16.65 20.04
C GLY A 332 -8.72 -15.89 20.92
N GLY A 333 -8.21 -15.03 21.80
CA GLY A 333 -9.01 -14.28 22.77
C GLY A 333 -9.25 -12.82 22.40
N ILE A 334 -8.43 -12.21 21.54
CA ILE A 334 -8.63 -10.83 21.12
C ILE A 334 -9.85 -10.70 20.20
N SER A 335 -10.50 -9.54 20.24
CA SER A 335 -11.62 -9.25 19.34
C SER A 335 -11.15 -9.00 17.91
N TYR A 336 -11.96 -9.42 16.94
CA TYR A 336 -11.74 -9.19 15.51
C TYR A 336 -12.96 -8.55 14.85
N THR A 337 -12.73 -7.63 13.93
CA THR A 337 -13.79 -7.12 13.03
C THR A 337 -14.18 -8.20 12.03
N PRO A 338 -15.39 -8.13 11.43
CA PRO A 338 -15.76 -9.03 10.34
C PRO A 338 -14.75 -9.09 9.18
N GLY A 339 -14.07 -7.98 8.87
CA GLY A 339 -13.03 -7.85 7.86
C GLY A 339 -11.64 -8.33 8.29
N GLY A 340 -11.47 -8.76 9.55
CA GLY A 340 -10.24 -9.40 10.01
C GLY A 340 -9.23 -8.49 10.69
N LEU A 341 -9.60 -7.26 11.08
CA LEU A 341 -8.76 -6.42 11.94
C LEU A 341 -8.79 -6.95 13.38
N ALA A 342 -7.63 -7.21 13.98
CA ALA A 342 -7.53 -7.46 15.41
C ALA A 342 -7.80 -6.14 16.15
N TRP A 343 -8.94 -6.05 16.82
CA TRP A 343 -9.43 -4.82 17.42
C TRP A 343 -9.43 -4.96 18.95
N PRO A 344 -8.40 -4.45 19.66
CA PRO A 344 -8.25 -4.66 21.11
C PRO A 344 -9.26 -3.81 21.89
N GLN A 345 -10.42 -4.39 22.17
CA GLN A 345 -11.56 -3.72 22.80
C GLN A 345 -11.23 -3.15 24.19
N GLU A 346 -10.36 -3.84 24.90
CA GLU A 346 -9.91 -3.56 26.25
C GLU A 346 -9.09 -2.26 26.32
N LEU A 347 -8.54 -1.82 25.19
CA LEU A 347 -7.76 -0.59 25.06
C LEU A 347 -8.60 0.64 24.65
N GLY A 348 -9.93 0.52 24.69
CA GLY A 348 -10.84 1.68 24.68
C GLY A 348 -11.13 2.33 23.33
N GLY A 349 -10.66 1.72 22.23
CA GLY A 349 -10.99 2.14 20.85
C GLY A 349 -10.38 3.47 20.40
N TRP A 350 -9.43 4.04 21.14
CA TRP A 350 -8.62 5.17 20.70
C TRP A 350 -7.33 4.66 20.05
N GLY A 351 -7.07 5.03 18.79
CA GLY A 351 -5.88 4.56 18.10
C GLY A 351 -5.80 3.04 17.99
N SER A 352 -6.90 2.40 17.58
CA SER A 352 -6.99 0.94 17.49
C SER A 352 -5.94 0.36 16.54
N LEU A 353 -5.68 1.04 15.43
CA LEU A 353 -4.68 0.62 14.44
C LEU A 353 -3.24 0.74 14.95
N ARG A 354 -2.93 1.69 15.83
CA ARG A 354 -1.61 1.81 16.47
C ARG A 354 -1.27 0.57 17.29
N TYR A 355 -2.21 0.10 18.11
CA TYR A 355 -2.00 -1.11 18.92
C TYR A 355 -1.83 -2.33 18.02
N THR A 356 -2.64 -2.42 16.97
CA THR A 356 -2.56 -3.49 15.98
C THR A 356 -1.21 -3.50 15.25
N ALA A 357 -0.74 -2.33 14.80
CA ALA A 357 0.54 -2.18 14.12
C ALA A 357 1.72 -2.52 15.04
N ASN A 358 1.67 -2.13 16.32
CA ASN A 358 2.67 -2.51 17.31
C ASN A 358 2.70 -4.03 17.53
N THR A 359 1.54 -4.68 17.68
CA THR A 359 1.48 -6.15 17.78
C THR A 359 1.98 -6.82 16.50
N ALA A 360 1.59 -6.33 15.32
CA ALA A 360 2.01 -6.87 14.03
C ALA A 360 3.54 -6.82 13.88
N PHE A 361 4.16 -5.68 14.24
CA PHE A 361 5.62 -5.56 14.23
C PHE A 361 6.29 -6.57 15.15
N LEU A 362 5.87 -6.66 16.41
CA LEU A 362 6.47 -7.58 17.38
C LEU A 362 6.23 -9.05 17.02
N ALA A 363 5.04 -9.40 16.51
CA ALA A 363 4.70 -10.74 16.05
C ALA A 363 5.57 -11.18 14.87
N GLY A 364 5.75 -10.28 13.89
CA GLY A 364 6.63 -10.51 12.75
C GLY A 364 8.09 -10.65 13.17
N LEU A 365 8.57 -9.74 14.02
CA LEU A 365 9.94 -9.73 14.52
C LEU A 365 10.26 -10.98 15.35
N TYR A 366 9.36 -11.39 16.24
CA TYR A 366 9.49 -12.64 16.99
C TYR A 366 9.53 -13.86 16.05
N SER A 367 8.66 -13.87 15.02
CA SER A 367 8.64 -14.93 13.99
C SER A 367 9.94 -15.01 13.19
N ASP A 368 10.60 -13.88 12.94
CA ASP A 368 11.81 -13.85 12.12
C ASP A 368 13.07 -14.18 12.94
N THR A 369 13.09 -13.81 14.22
CA THR A 369 14.32 -13.81 15.03
C THR A 369 14.37 -14.89 16.12
N VAL A 370 13.22 -15.38 16.60
CA VAL A 370 13.14 -16.34 17.72
C VAL A 370 12.45 -17.63 17.29
N ASN A 371 11.25 -17.52 16.74
CA ASN A 371 10.41 -18.65 16.37
C ASN A 371 10.23 -18.67 14.85
N ALA A 372 11.15 -19.33 14.15
CA ALA A 372 11.29 -19.40 12.69
C ALA A 372 10.08 -20.01 11.92
N GLY A 373 8.90 -19.39 12.03
CA GLY A 373 7.69 -19.63 11.25
C GLY A 373 6.74 -20.71 11.75
N ASP A 374 6.85 -21.20 12.99
CA ASP A 374 6.05 -22.35 13.45
C ASP A 374 4.63 -22.01 13.97
N GLY A 375 4.35 -20.73 14.28
CA GLY A 375 3.11 -20.29 14.95
C GLY A 375 2.13 -19.42 14.13
N GLY A 376 2.45 -19.06 12.88
CA GLY A 376 1.57 -18.20 12.06
C GLY A 376 1.64 -16.69 12.35
N TYR A 377 2.50 -16.26 13.29
CA TYR A 377 2.66 -14.86 13.69
C TYR A 377 3.10 -13.94 12.55
N GLY A 378 3.99 -14.41 11.66
CA GLY A 378 4.39 -13.65 10.49
C GLY A 378 3.26 -13.38 9.48
N ALA A 379 2.31 -14.31 9.36
CA ALA A 379 1.14 -14.16 8.49
C ALA A 379 0.08 -13.25 9.13
N PHE A 380 -0.10 -13.33 10.45
CA PHE A 380 -0.89 -12.36 11.21
C PHE A 380 -0.33 -10.95 11.02
N ALA A 381 0.98 -10.76 11.20
CA ALA A 381 1.62 -9.47 11.02
C ALA A 381 1.34 -8.88 9.63
N GLU A 382 1.55 -9.67 8.58
CA GLU A 382 1.29 -9.26 7.20
C GLU A 382 -0.18 -8.88 6.97
N GLN A 383 -1.12 -9.72 7.40
CA GLN A 383 -2.54 -9.47 7.17
C GLN A 383 -3.03 -8.21 7.91
N GLN A 384 -2.53 -7.93 9.11
CA GLN A 384 -2.92 -6.72 9.85
C GLN A 384 -2.35 -5.45 9.18
N ILE A 385 -1.12 -5.49 8.66
CA ILE A 385 -0.58 -4.36 7.89
C ILE A 385 -1.33 -4.20 6.56
N ASN A 386 -1.66 -5.29 5.88
CA ASN A 386 -2.48 -5.23 4.67
C ASN A 386 -3.85 -4.61 4.92
N TYR A 387 -4.50 -4.94 6.04
CA TYR A 387 -5.74 -4.28 6.45
C TYR A 387 -5.55 -2.77 6.60
N ILE A 388 -4.47 -2.33 7.25
CA ILE A 388 -4.13 -0.90 7.39
C ILE A 388 -3.94 -0.23 6.02
N LEU A 389 -3.30 -0.93 5.08
CA LEU A 389 -2.95 -0.40 3.75
C LEU A 389 -4.09 -0.45 2.72
N GLY A 390 -5.17 -1.19 2.98
CA GLY A 390 -6.38 -1.17 2.16
C GLY A 390 -7.12 -2.49 1.97
N ASP A 391 -6.56 -3.63 2.41
CA ASP A 391 -7.21 -4.94 2.32
C ASP A 391 -8.24 -5.11 3.44
N ASN A 392 -9.31 -4.33 3.34
CA ASN A 392 -10.40 -4.28 4.29
C ASN A 392 -11.73 -4.05 3.57
N PRO A 393 -12.88 -4.30 4.24
CA PRO A 393 -14.19 -4.17 3.59
C PRO A 393 -14.54 -2.79 3.02
N LEU A 394 -13.79 -1.74 3.35
CA LEU A 394 -13.96 -0.39 2.81
C LEU A 394 -13.11 -0.13 1.55
N ASN A 395 -12.17 -1.03 1.20
CA ASN A 395 -11.10 -0.77 0.22
C ASN A 395 -10.43 0.60 0.48
N PHE A 396 -10.16 0.88 1.76
CA PHE A 396 -9.72 2.19 2.24
C PHE A 396 -8.42 2.06 3.01
N SER A 397 -7.39 2.80 2.60
CA SER A 397 -6.13 2.88 3.34
C SER A 397 -6.27 3.79 4.55
N TYR A 398 -5.90 3.27 5.71
CA TYR A 398 -5.77 4.04 6.94
C TYR A 398 -4.40 4.74 7.05
N MET A 399 -3.52 4.53 6.07
CA MET A 399 -2.27 5.26 5.92
C MET A 399 -2.44 6.37 4.87
N ILE A 400 -2.35 7.63 5.32
CA ILE A 400 -2.66 8.79 4.50
C ILE A 400 -1.71 8.89 3.30
N GLY A 401 -2.26 9.08 2.11
CA GLY A 401 -1.49 9.19 0.88
C GLY A 401 -1.05 7.85 0.29
N PHE A 402 -1.40 6.70 0.88
CA PHE A 402 -1.14 5.37 0.32
C PHE A 402 -2.40 4.76 -0.31
N GLY A 403 -2.28 4.15 -1.49
CA GLY A 403 -3.43 3.63 -2.25
C GLY A 403 -4.33 4.72 -2.86
N ASP A 404 -5.45 4.31 -3.46
CA ASP A 404 -6.36 5.21 -4.19
C ASP A 404 -7.41 5.91 -3.29
N SER A 405 -7.60 5.42 -2.07
CA SER A 405 -8.61 5.92 -1.13
C SER A 405 -8.04 5.94 0.29
N TYR A 406 -8.00 7.11 0.91
CA TYR A 406 -7.44 7.34 2.25
C TYR A 406 -8.03 8.60 2.90
N ALA A 407 -7.71 8.82 4.18
CA ALA A 407 -8.24 9.95 4.95
C ALA A 407 -7.76 11.30 4.41
N LEU A 408 -8.70 12.21 4.15
CA LEU A 408 -8.44 13.57 3.66
C LEU A 408 -8.63 14.63 4.76
N GLN A 409 -9.24 14.26 5.90
CA GLN A 409 -9.50 15.15 7.01
C GLN A 409 -8.93 14.61 8.33
N PRO A 410 -7.61 14.29 8.43
CA PRO A 410 -7.02 13.95 9.72
C PRO A 410 -7.14 15.12 10.71
N HIS A 411 -7.23 14.79 12.00
CA HIS A 411 -7.15 15.74 13.11
C HIS A 411 -5.71 16.23 13.23
N HIS A 412 -5.30 17.16 12.37
CA HIS A 412 -3.95 17.68 12.37
C HIS A 412 -3.90 19.14 11.92
N ARG A 413 -3.34 20.01 12.77
CA ARG A 413 -3.35 21.47 12.56
C ARG A 413 -2.54 21.91 11.33
N GLY A 414 -1.31 21.42 11.18
CA GLY A 414 -0.46 21.70 10.00
C GLY A 414 -1.06 21.17 8.68
N ALA A 415 -1.50 19.91 8.64
CA ALA A 415 -2.22 19.33 7.52
C ALA A 415 -3.47 20.15 7.14
N HIS A 416 -4.28 20.57 8.12
CA HIS A 416 -5.44 21.43 7.84
C HIS A 416 -5.01 22.75 7.22
N GLY A 417 -3.95 23.39 7.74
CA GLY A 417 -3.31 24.57 7.16
C GLY A 417 -4.13 25.86 7.24
N ILE A 418 -5.30 25.82 7.90
CA ILE A 418 -6.19 26.98 8.08
C ILE A 418 -6.41 27.24 9.57
N SER A 419 -6.13 28.47 9.99
CA SER A 419 -6.26 28.93 11.36
C SER A 419 -7.72 29.20 11.77
N GLY A 420 -8.07 28.83 12.99
CA GLY A 420 -9.30 29.18 13.69
C GLY A 420 -10.31 28.03 13.87
N TRP A 421 -10.98 28.04 15.02
CA TRP A 421 -11.98 27.02 15.40
C TRP A 421 -13.20 26.93 14.48
N GLN A 422 -13.54 28.03 13.79
CA GLN A 422 -14.60 28.00 12.79
C GLN A 422 -14.19 27.19 11.55
N ALA A 423 -12.92 27.27 11.13
CA ALA A 423 -12.39 26.47 10.05
C ALA A 423 -12.20 25.00 10.49
N TYR A 424 -11.72 24.77 11.72
CA TYR A 424 -11.69 23.43 12.31
C TYR A 424 -13.05 22.72 12.21
N SER A 425 -14.13 23.42 12.56
CA SER A 425 -15.50 22.88 12.56
C SER A 425 -16.11 22.72 11.17
N ASP A 426 -15.52 23.32 10.12
CA ASP A 426 -16.01 23.20 8.75
C ASP A 426 -15.43 21.97 8.05
N THR A 427 -16.15 20.86 8.16
CA THR A 427 -15.78 19.57 7.55
C THR A 427 -16.30 19.39 6.12
N SER A 428 -16.70 20.48 5.45
CA SER A 428 -17.23 20.42 4.08
C SER A 428 -16.14 20.29 3.00
N GLN A 429 -14.87 20.48 3.38
CA GLN A 429 -13.71 20.41 2.49
C GLN A 429 -12.59 19.58 3.13
N PRO A 430 -11.74 18.92 2.32
CA PRO A 430 -10.56 18.25 2.81
C PRO A 430 -9.57 19.22 3.47
N ASN A 431 -8.59 18.69 4.21
CA ASN A 431 -7.45 19.46 4.68
C ASN A 431 -6.65 20.03 3.49
N THR A 432 -5.99 21.18 3.68
CA THR A 432 -5.28 21.85 2.58
C THR A 432 -4.00 21.13 2.16
N ASN A 433 -3.36 20.43 3.10
CA ASN A 433 -2.14 19.66 2.88
C ASN A 433 -2.39 18.18 3.17
N ILE A 434 -1.67 17.32 2.45
CA ILE A 434 -1.65 15.88 2.70
C ILE A 434 -0.45 15.57 3.60
N ILE A 435 -0.72 15.05 4.80
CA ILE A 435 0.31 14.55 5.71
C ILE A 435 0.64 13.10 5.35
N GLN A 436 1.52 12.94 4.36
CA GLN A 436 1.83 11.64 3.78
C GLN A 436 2.35 10.65 4.83
N GLY A 437 1.86 9.43 4.75
CA GLY A 437 2.22 8.29 5.58
C GLY A 437 1.62 8.25 6.97
N ALA A 438 0.91 9.29 7.41
CA ALA A 438 0.32 9.29 8.75
C ALA A 438 -0.71 8.16 8.89
N LEU A 439 -0.59 7.35 9.96
CA LEU A 439 -1.59 6.35 10.33
C LEU A 439 -2.69 7.02 11.15
N VAL A 440 -3.93 6.95 10.68
CA VAL A 440 -5.08 7.43 11.48
C VAL A 440 -5.43 6.44 12.59
N GLY A 441 -6.18 6.89 13.60
CA GLY A 441 -6.62 6.03 14.70
C GLY A 441 -7.44 4.80 14.28
N GLY A 442 -8.22 4.92 13.20
CA GLY A 442 -8.96 3.84 12.57
C GLY A 442 -10.35 3.59 13.16
N PRO A 443 -10.93 2.39 12.98
CA PRO A 443 -12.27 2.07 13.45
C PRO A 443 -12.45 2.28 14.96
N THR A 444 -13.51 2.99 15.34
CA THR A 444 -13.80 3.41 16.73
C THR A 444 -14.45 2.33 17.60
N ARG A 445 -14.89 1.22 16.98
CA ARG A 445 -15.43 0.02 17.63
C ARG A 445 -15.12 -1.19 16.75
N ASN A 446 -15.37 -2.39 17.28
CA ASN A 446 -15.21 -3.66 16.58
C ASN A 446 -16.22 -3.85 15.41
N ASP A 447 -16.05 -3.07 14.34
CA ASP A 447 -16.90 -2.99 13.14
C ASP A 447 -16.11 -2.26 12.03
N ASP A 448 -15.92 -2.90 10.87
CA ASP A 448 -15.10 -2.36 9.76
C ASP A 448 -15.61 -1.02 9.22
N PHE A 449 -16.91 -0.75 9.36
CA PHE A 449 -17.56 0.47 8.88
C PHE A 449 -17.62 1.56 9.96
N ALA A 450 -17.01 1.34 11.13
CA ALA A 450 -17.01 2.29 12.25
C ALA A 450 -15.90 3.35 12.16
N TYR A 451 -15.65 3.83 10.95
CA TYR A 451 -14.67 4.87 10.64
C TYR A 451 -15.36 6.00 9.86
N GLU A 452 -15.05 7.23 10.24
CA GLU A 452 -15.56 8.44 9.59
C GLU A 452 -14.40 9.42 9.41
N ASP A 453 -14.13 9.78 8.15
CA ASP A 453 -13.09 10.75 7.80
C ASP A 453 -13.55 12.18 8.10
N LEU A 454 -13.47 12.55 9.38
CA LEU A 454 -13.81 13.86 9.89
C LEU A 454 -12.68 14.38 10.78
N ARG A 455 -12.17 15.57 10.47
CA ARG A 455 -11.15 16.26 11.28
C ARG A 455 -11.59 16.49 12.72
N THR A 456 -12.89 16.58 12.95
CA THR A 456 -13.46 16.73 14.30
C THR A 456 -13.56 15.42 15.09
N ASN A 457 -13.34 14.27 14.44
CA ASN A 457 -13.32 12.94 15.06
C ASN A 457 -11.89 12.58 15.48
N PHE A 458 -11.36 13.25 16.52
CA PHE A 458 -10.02 12.94 17.02
C PHE A 458 -9.85 11.46 17.42
N GLN A 459 -10.90 10.75 17.84
CA GLN A 459 -10.75 9.33 18.23
C GLN A 459 -10.34 8.43 17.03
N GLY A 460 -10.99 8.61 15.88
CA GLY A 460 -10.72 7.81 14.68
C GLY A 460 -9.71 8.44 13.70
N ASN A 461 -9.53 9.77 13.76
CA ASN A 461 -8.76 10.55 12.80
C ASN A 461 -7.55 11.30 13.38
N GLU A 462 -7.21 11.13 14.68
CA GLU A 462 -5.88 11.54 15.18
C GLU A 462 -4.78 10.79 14.43
N VAL A 463 -3.64 11.46 14.31
CA VAL A 463 -2.36 10.90 13.86
C VAL A 463 -1.31 11.27 14.88
N ALA A 464 -0.36 10.38 15.19
CA ALA A 464 0.66 10.62 16.21
C ALA A 464 1.96 9.86 15.94
N LEU A 465 3.06 10.34 16.52
CA LEU A 465 4.38 9.71 16.40
C LEU A 465 4.35 8.21 16.74
N ASP A 466 3.65 7.87 17.83
CA ASP A 466 3.57 6.51 18.33
C ASP A 466 2.64 5.61 17.50
N TYR A 467 1.76 6.18 16.68
CA TYR A 467 0.89 5.43 15.77
C TYR A 467 1.71 4.83 14.63
N ASN A 468 2.63 5.61 14.08
CA ASN A 468 3.49 5.18 12.98
C ASN A 468 4.67 4.31 13.43
N ALA A 469 5.00 4.27 14.71
CA ALA A 469 6.24 3.66 15.20
C ALA A 469 6.32 2.16 14.91
N GLY A 470 5.36 1.37 15.38
CA GLY A 470 5.27 -0.06 15.05
C GLY A 470 4.98 -0.30 13.57
N LEU A 471 4.13 0.52 12.95
CA LEU A 471 3.80 0.42 11.52
C LEU A 471 5.07 0.48 10.66
N THR A 472 5.96 1.44 10.91
CA THR A 472 7.20 1.63 10.14
C THR A 472 8.11 0.40 10.22
N GLY A 473 8.25 -0.20 11.41
CA GLY A 473 9.01 -1.44 11.59
C GLY A 473 8.39 -2.63 10.86
N ALA A 474 7.05 -2.75 10.87
CA ALA A 474 6.34 -3.80 10.16
C ALA A 474 6.40 -3.63 8.63
N LEU A 475 6.35 -2.39 8.13
CA LEU A 475 6.55 -2.08 6.71
C LEU A 475 7.97 -2.45 6.25
N ALA A 476 9.00 -2.11 7.04
CA ALA A 476 10.38 -2.52 6.74
C ALA A 476 10.54 -4.05 6.70
N ARG A 477 9.89 -4.77 7.63
CA ARG A 477 9.84 -6.23 7.59
C ARG A 477 9.25 -6.75 6.28
N LEU A 478 8.07 -6.26 5.88
CA LEU A 478 7.39 -6.71 4.66
C LEU A 478 8.19 -6.33 3.41
N GLN A 479 8.77 -5.14 3.38
CA GLN A 479 9.70 -4.74 2.33
C GLN A 479 10.91 -5.69 2.25
N GLY A 480 11.47 -6.15 3.37
CA GLY A 480 12.55 -7.14 3.37
C GLY A 480 12.14 -8.52 2.85
N ILE A 481 10.87 -8.90 3.02
CA ILE A 481 10.30 -10.16 2.50
C ILE A 481 10.06 -10.07 0.99
N TYR A 482 9.43 -8.98 0.53
CA TYR A 482 8.94 -8.80 -0.83
C TYR A 482 9.97 -8.15 -1.77
N LYS A 483 10.94 -7.42 -1.22
CA LYS A 483 12.09 -6.82 -1.92
C LYS A 483 11.67 -5.97 -3.12
N GLN A 484 10.64 -5.16 -2.92
CA GLN A 484 10.10 -4.30 -3.96
C GLN A 484 11.11 -3.20 -4.28
N PRO A 485 11.18 -2.73 -5.53
CA PRO A 485 12.13 -1.69 -5.90
C PRO A 485 11.84 -0.40 -5.11
N PRO A 486 12.88 0.43 -4.83
CA PRO A 486 12.70 1.77 -4.30
C PRO A 486 11.70 2.58 -5.10
N VAL A 487 11.01 3.49 -4.43
CA VAL A 487 10.31 4.58 -5.11
C VAL A 487 11.36 5.51 -5.70
N THR A 488 11.37 5.72 -7.01
CA THR A 488 12.32 6.62 -7.65
C THR A 488 11.80 8.05 -7.58
N ASP A 489 12.37 8.82 -6.66
CA ASP A 489 12.20 10.27 -6.58
C ASP A 489 12.90 10.95 -7.77
N ASN A 490 12.15 11.71 -8.57
CA ASN A 490 12.70 12.71 -9.48
C ASN A 490 12.09 14.06 -9.07
N GLY A 491 12.58 14.59 -7.96
CA GLY A 491 12.08 15.79 -7.30
C GLY A 491 11.88 17.02 -8.21
N SER A 492 10.64 17.52 -8.18
CA SER A 492 10.18 18.92 -8.30
C SER A 492 10.29 19.71 -9.63
N SER A 493 9.13 20.29 -9.99
CA SER A 493 8.86 21.40 -10.90
C SER A 493 8.70 21.12 -12.42
N ALA A 494 7.47 21.30 -12.90
CA ALA A 494 7.03 21.68 -14.25
C ALA A 494 7.50 20.86 -15.48
N THR A 495 6.51 20.41 -16.27
CA THR A 495 6.60 19.78 -17.61
C THR A 495 7.19 18.37 -17.65
N GLY A 496 6.32 17.37 -17.78
CA GLY A 496 6.73 15.97 -17.95
C GLY A 496 7.34 15.71 -19.33
N TYR A 497 8.60 15.26 -19.32
CA TYR A 497 9.19 14.38 -20.33
C TYR A 497 9.84 13.23 -19.56
N VAL A 498 9.54 11.98 -19.91
CA VAL A 498 10.11 10.79 -19.26
C VAL A 498 11.13 10.14 -20.20
N LYS A 499 12.23 9.67 -19.61
CA LYS A 499 13.22 8.80 -20.22
C LYS A 499 13.16 7.46 -19.48
N GLU A 500 12.85 6.39 -20.22
CA GLU A 500 12.87 4.96 -19.83
C GLU A 500 11.80 4.56 -18.77
N GLY A 501 10.62 4.13 -19.23
CA GLY A 501 9.34 4.31 -18.52
C GLY A 501 8.57 3.06 -18.07
N THR A 502 8.16 3.10 -16.80
CA THR A 502 6.83 2.65 -16.35
C THR A 502 6.06 3.90 -15.92
N LEU A 503 4.83 4.08 -16.39
CA LEU A 503 3.94 5.16 -15.93
C LEU A 503 2.81 4.56 -15.08
N ALA A 504 2.53 5.11 -13.90
CA ALA A 504 1.35 4.76 -13.09
C ALA A 504 0.76 6.04 -12.48
N GLY A 505 -0.51 6.40 -12.75
CA GLY A 505 -1.24 7.41 -11.96
C GLY A 505 -2.21 8.37 -12.66
N LYS A 506 -3.31 8.70 -11.94
CA LYS A 506 -4.30 9.77 -12.21
C LYS A 506 -3.65 11.16 -12.20
N VAL A 507 -3.72 11.90 -13.31
CA VAL A 507 -3.13 13.24 -13.44
C VAL A 507 -4.07 14.31 -12.86
N TRP A 508 -3.64 15.01 -11.80
CA TRP A 508 -4.34 16.19 -11.27
C TRP A 508 -3.58 17.48 -11.59
N ASN A 509 -4.26 18.49 -12.14
CA ASN A 509 -3.71 19.82 -12.36
C ASN A 509 -4.52 20.85 -11.55
N ASN A 510 -3.88 21.47 -10.55
CA ASN A 510 -4.38 22.66 -9.85
C ASN A 510 -5.84 22.56 -9.37
N GLY A 511 -6.21 21.42 -8.77
CA GLY A 511 -7.52 21.22 -8.14
C GLY A 511 -8.70 21.02 -9.09
N THR A 512 -8.48 20.66 -10.36
CA THR A 512 -9.54 20.21 -11.26
C THR A 512 -9.11 18.93 -12.00
N ALA A 513 -10.06 18.03 -12.31
CA ALA A 513 -9.79 16.83 -13.10
C ALA A 513 -9.14 17.22 -14.44
N TYR A 514 -7.97 16.68 -14.75
CA TYR A 514 -7.29 16.94 -16.01
C TYR A 514 -7.85 16.01 -17.09
N ALA A 515 -8.61 16.55 -18.04
CA ALA A 515 -8.94 15.87 -19.28
C ALA A 515 -7.86 16.21 -20.32
N GLY A 516 -6.87 15.35 -20.52
CA GLY A 516 -5.83 15.58 -21.51
C GLY A 516 -4.97 14.35 -21.80
N ASN A 517 -4.25 14.42 -22.92
CA ASN A 517 -3.57 13.27 -23.53
C ASN A 517 -2.29 12.87 -22.78
N LEU A 518 -2.14 11.58 -22.47
CA LEU A 518 -0.84 10.94 -22.26
C LEU A 518 -0.15 10.78 -23.62
N LEU A 519 1.12 11.17 -23.73
CA LEU A 519 1.92 10.96 -24.95
C LEU A 519 3.27 10.36 -24.54
N SER A 520 3.60 9.19 -25.09
CA SER A 520 4.97 8.69 -25.13
C SER A 520 5.80 9.52 -26.14
N ASN A 521 7.05 9.83 -25.78
CA ASN A 521 7.96 10.65 -26.56
C ASN A 521 8.76 9.78 -27.55
N THR A 522 8.80 10.21 -28.81
CA THR A 522 9.82 9.87 -29.81
C THR A 522 11.21 10.34 -29.36
N ASP A 523 11.87 9.62 -28.46
CA ASP A 523 13.21 9.98 -27.98
C ASP A 523 14.33 9.72 -28.99
N GLY A 524 13.98 9.19 -30.17
CA GLY A 524 14.93 8.94 -31.26
C GLY A 524 15.93 7.83 -30.93
N THR A 525 15.71 7.08 -29.85
CA THR A 525 16.40 5.83 -29.56
C THR A 525 15.52 4.68 -29.99
N ALA A 526 16.11 3.74 -30.73
CA ALA A 526 15.39 2.57 -31.18
C ALA A 526 15.15 1.63 -29.98
N ASN A 527 13.87 1.30 -29.74
CA ASN A 527 13.42 0.04 -29.14
C ASN A 527 13.51 -0.17 -27.60
N PRO A 528 12.86 0.66 -26.75
CA PRO A 528 12.38 0.21 -25.45
C PRO A 528 10.92 -0.28 -25.52
N ASP A 529 10.62 -1.41 -24.87
CA ASP A 529 9.26 -1.89 -24.60
C ASP A 529 8.67 -1.07 -23.42
N ASP A 530 7.55 -0.35 -23.60
CA ASP A 530 6.99 0.54 -22.56
C ASP A 530 5.89 -0.14 -21.72
N ILE A 531 5.79 0.21 -20.42
CA ILE A 531 4.65 -0.18 -19.57
C ILE A 531 3.87 1.07 -19.11
N LEU A 532 2.61 1.17 -19.49
CA LEU A 532 1.70 2.28 -19.23
C LEU A 532 0.57 1.79 -18.31
N ILE A 533 0.41 2.38 -17.15
CA ILE A 533 -0.62 2.05 -16.16
C ILE A 533 -1.40 3.34 -15.83
N ALA A 534 -2.69 3.33 -16.09
CA ALA A 534 -3.65 4.33 -15.68
C ALA A 534 -4.43 3.82 -14.46
N THR A 535 -5.23 4.68 -13.84
CA THR A 535 -5.86 4.41 -12.54
C THR A 535 -7.34 4.72 -12.63
N GLU A 536 -8.16 4.14 -11.76
CA GLU A 536 -9.62 4.20 -11.92
C GLU A 536 -10.21 5.60 -12.31
N GLY A 537 -11.01 5.69 -13.36
CA GLY A 537 -11.55 6.93 -13.89
C GLY A 537 -11.38 7.01 -15.39
N ALA A 538 -11.98 8.01 -16.06
CA ALA A 538 -11.89 8.11 -17.52
C ALA A 538 -10.54 8.67 -17.98
N ASP A 539 -9.68 7.79 -18.49
CA ASP A 539 -8.31 8.07 -18.89
C ASP A 539 -8.13 8.12 -20.42
N ASN A 540 -7.09 8.83 -20.88
CA ASN A 540 -6.70 8.83 -22.29
C ASN A 540 -5.20 8.46 -22.42
N VAL A 541 -4.91 7.23 -22.83
CA VAL A 541 -3.56 6.62 -22.83
C VAL A 541 -3.07 6.37 -24.26
N TRP A 542 -1.80 6.65 -24.55
CA TRP A 542 -1.20 6.33 -25.86
C TRP A 542 0.12 5.57 -25.70
N GLY A 543 0.22 4.42 -26.38
CA GLY A 543 1.43 3.62 -26.53
C GLY A 543 2.54 4.33 -27.33
N GLY A 544 3.77 3.86 -27.15
CA GLY A 544 4.96 4.19 -27.93
C GLY A 544 4.79 3.98 -29.44
N THR A 545 5.69 4.57 -30.23
CA THR A 545 5.76 4.32 -31.69
C THR A 545 6.56 3.07 -32.07
N GLU A 546 7.38 2.58 -31.16
CA GLU A 546 8.39 1.54 -31.34
C GLU A 546 8.45 0.70 -30.04
N GLY A 547 8.77 -0.59 -30.13
CA GLY A 547 8.80 -1.48 -28.96
C GLY A 547 7.49 -2.26 -28.75
N SER A 548 7.51 -3.21 -27.81
CA SER A 548 6.34 -3.98 -27.39
C SER A 548 5.71 -3.39 -26.14
N ASP A 549 4.63 -2.64 -26.29
CA ASP A 549 4.05 -1.89 -25.18
C ASP A 549 3.05 -2.72 -24.37
N THR A 550 2.96 -2.45 -23.08
CA THR A 550 1.93 -2.99 -22.19
C THR A 550 1.13 -1.83 -21.60
N ILE A 551 -0.19 -1.83 -21.75
CA ILE A 551 -1.09 -0.75 -21.33
C ILE A 551 -2.18 -1.32 -20.41
N TYR A 552 -2.33 -0.75 -19.23
CA TYR A 552 -3.38 -1.06 -18.26
C TYR A 552 -4.11 0.24 -17.91
N THR A 553 -5.44 0.34 -18.00
CA THR A 553 -6.14 1.60 -17.66
C THR A 553 -7.02 1.57 -16.40
N ALA A 554 -7.20 0.40 -15.79
CA ALA A 554 -8.08 0.18 -14.63
C ALA A 554 -9.53 0.61 -14.89
N ALA A 555 -10.44 0.53 -13.90
CA ALA A 555 -11.86 0.76 -14.16
C ALA A 555 -12.17 2.23 -14.54
N GLY A 556 -12.77 2.49 -15.70
CA GLY A 556 -12.86 3.83 -16.30
C GLY A 556 -13.67 3.85 -17.59
N ASN A 557 -13.94 5.02 -18.17
CA ASN A 557 -14.37 5.07 -19.58
C ASN A 557 -13.18 5.57 -20.39
N ASP A 558 -12.35 4.66 -20.84
CA ASP A 558 -10.99 4.96 -21.24
C ASP A 558 -10.84 5.08 -22.75
N ARG A 559 -9.81 5.80 -23.17
CA ARG A 559 -9.40 5.90 -24.56
C ARG A 559 -7.95 5.48 -24.70
N VAL A 560 -7.70 4.38 -25.41
CA VAL A 560 -6.36 3.85 -25.62
C VAL A 560 -5.97 3.95 -27.09
N GLY A 561 -4.88 4.66 -27.38
CA GLY A 561 -4.28 4.75 -28.71
C GLY A 561 -3.02 3.89 -28.81
N ILE A 562 -2.96 2.98 -29.78
CA ILE A 562 -1.80 2.11 -30.05
C ILE A 562 -1.09 2.62 -31.31
N ASN A 563 0.24 2.75 -31.29
CA ASN A 563 1.01 3.30 -32.42
C ASN A 563 2.18 2.38 -32.84
N THR A 564 1.94 1.14 -33.21
CA THR A 564 3.04 0.20 -33.48
C THR A 564 3.63 0.35 -34.90
N ALA A 565 4.68 1.16 -35.06
CA ALA A 565 5.48 1.16 -36.29
C ALA A 565 6.43 -0.06 -36.36
N ALA A 566 6.87 -0.56 -35.19
CA ALA A 566 7.63 -1.81 -35.02
C ALA A 566 7.51 -2.33 -33.58
N GLY A 567 6.98 -3.54 -33.38
CA GLY A 567 6.73 -4.16 -32.07
C GLY A 567 5.25 -4.49 -31.84
N GLY A 568 4.92 -5.11 -30.71
CA GLY A 568 3.53 -5.49 -30.39
C GLY A 568 2.89 -4.71 -29.25
N ALA A 569 1.65 -5.03 -28.88
CA ALA A 569 1.00 -4.39 -27.73
C ALA A 569 0.14 -5.38 -26.93
N VAL A 570 0.17 -5.23 -25.60
CA VAL A 570 -0.76 -5.85 -24.66
C VAL A 570 -1.57 -4.73 -24.03
N VAL A 571 -2.89 -4.77 -24.12
CA VAL A 571 -3.80 -3.76 -23.56
C VAL A 571 -4.82 -4.44 -22.65
N ASP A 572 -5.08 -3.85 -21.51
CA ASP A 572 -6.16 -4.21 -20.59
C ASP A 572 -6.83 -2.91 -20.12
N THR A 573 -8.09 -2.71 -20.51
CA THR A 573 -8.79 -1.46 -20.21
C THR A 573 -9.58 -1.48 -18.90
N GLY A 574 -9.63 -2.60 -18.18
CA GLY A 574 -10.46 -2.71 -16.98
C GLY A 574 -11.97 -2.60 -17.26
N ASP A 575 -12.75 -2.29 -16.23
CA ASP A 575 -14.22 -2.17 -16.35
C ASP A 575 -14.67 -0.77 -16.78
N GLY A 576 -15.54 -0.67 -17.79
CA GLY A 576 -16.30 0.53 -18.17
C GLY A 576 -16.60 0.59 -19.66
N ASN A 577 -16.78 1.78 -20.26
CA ASN A 577 -17.07 1.88 -21.70
C ASN A 577 -15.86 2.46 -22.43
N ASP A 578 -15.04 1.58 -22.96
CA ASP A 578 -13.70 1.91 -23.42
C ASP A 578 -13.62 2.04 -24.94
N PHE A 579 -12.60 2.76 -25.39
CA PHE A 579 -12.32 3.00 -26.81
C PHE A 579 -10.85 2.76 -27.12
N VAL A 580 -10.53 1.63 -27.74
CA VAL A 580 -9.18 1.25 -28.16
C VAL A 580 -9.03 1.44 -29.67
N TYR A 581 -7.97 2.09 -30.15
CA TYR A 581 -7.74 2.28 -31.58
C TYR A 581 -6.25 2.32 -31.97
N SER A 582 -5.93 1.82 -33.16
CA SER A 582 -4.57 1.81 -33.71
C SER A 582 -4.32 2.96 -34.70
N THR A 583 -3.16 3.63 -34.63
CA THR A 583 -2.89 4.93 -35.29
C THR A 583 -1.82 4.94 -36.41
N ALA A 584 -1.10 3.84 -36.67
CA ALA A 584 -0.05 3.79 -37.69
C ALA A 584 -0.52 3.24 -39.06
N GLY A 585 -0.13 3.92 -40.14
CA GLY A 585 -0.57 3.63 -41.51
C GLY A 585 0.08 2.42 -42.19
N LEU A 586 -0.77 1.55 -42.74
CA LEU A 586 -0.67 0.84 -44.04
C LEU A 586 0.67 0.17 -44.47
N SER A 587 1.64 -0.09 -43.59
CA SER A 587 2.90 -0.75 -44.04
C SER A 587 3.75 -1.49 -43.00
N GLY A 588 3.33 -1.59 -41.74
CA GLY A 588 4.12 -2.25 -40.67
C GLY A 588 3.72 -3.71 -40.43
N THR A 589 4.70 -4.55 -40.10
CA THR A 589 4.55 -5.96 -39.67
C THR A 589 4.33 -6.11 -38.16
N GLY A 590 3.85 -5.06 -37.47
CA GLY A 590 3.65 -5.07 -36.01
C GLY A 590 2.37 -5.84 -35.63
N GLU A 591 2.48 -6.70 -34.62
CA GLU A 591 1.43 -7.60 -34.13
C GLU A 591 0.80 -6.98 -32.86
N ILE A 592 -0.50 -6.65 -32.82
CA ILE A 592 -1.12 -6.30 -31.52
C ILE A 592 -1.48 -7.62 -30.84
N ASN A 593 -0.75 -7.96 -29.78
CA ASN A 593 -0.68 -9.32 -29.27
C ASN A 593 -1.90 -9.71 -28.43
N SER A 594 -2.47 -8.78 -27.66
CA SER A 594 -3.65 -9.04 -26.82
C SER A 594 -4.33 -7.74 -26.39
N ILE A 595 -5.66 -7.70 -26.45
CA ILE A 595 -6.50 -6.62 -25.92
C ILE A 595 -7.57 -7.28 -25.04
N ASP A 596 -7.62 -6.91 -23.77
CA ASP A 596 -8.73 -7.18 -22.87
C ASP A 596 -9.51 -5.88 -22.65
N LEU A 597 -10.81 -5.93 -22.94
CA LEU A 597 -11.71 -4.78 -22.83
C LEU A 597 -12.50 -4.78 -21.50
N GLY A 598 -12.33 -5.81 -20.65
CA GLY A 598 -13.07 -5.93 -19.40
C GLY A 598 -14.59 -5.97 -19.58
N THR A 599 -15.35 -5.37 -18.65
CA THR A 599 -16.84 -5.32 -18.73
C THR A 599 -17.36 -3.95 -19.14
N GLY A 600 -18.35 -3.92 -20.05
CA GLY A 600 -19.09 -2.70 -20.43
C GLY A 600 -19.34 -2.59 -21.94
N GLN A 601 -19.59 -1.38 -22.45
CA GLN A 601 -19.90 -1.16 -23.88
C GLN A 601 -18.68 -0.62 -24.62
N ASP A 602 -17.85 -1.53 -25.08
CA ASP A 602 -16.51 -1.20 -25.56
C ASP A 602 -16.44 -1.11 -27.08
N ASN A 603 -15.46 -0.35 -27.55
CA ASN A 603 -15.23 -0.11 -28.96
C ASN A 603 -13.74 -0.32 -29.27
N ALA A 604 -13.40 -1.22 -30.19
CA ALA A 604 -12.02 -1.46 -30.59
C ALA A 604 -11.85 -1.37 -32.12
N TRP A 605 -10.92 -0.54 -32.61
CA TRP A 605 -10.57 -0.42 -34.04
C TRP A 605 -9.12 -0.80 -34.30
N ILE A 606 -8.91 -2.04 -34.73
CA ILE A 606 -7.60 -2.69 -34.82
C ILE A 606 -7.33 -3.04 -36.28
N VAL A 607 -6.43 -2.28 -36.92
CA VAL A 607 -6.39 -2.22 -38.40
C VAL A 607 -5.38 -3.15 -39.07
N ASN A 608 -4.43 -3.76 -38.35
CA ASN A 608 -3.42 -4.70 -38.90
C ASN A 608 -2.93 -5.71 -37.84
N GLY A 609 -2.31 -6.80 -38.29
CA GLY A 609 -1.65 -7.79 -37.44
C GLY A 609 -2.55 -8.97 -37.09
N ASN A 610 -1.99 -10.01 -36.46
CA ASN A 610 -2.78 -11.09 -35.89
C ASN A 610 -3.10 -10.73 -34.43
N ASN A 611 -4.37 -10.47 -34.12
CA ASN A 611 -4.72 -9.88 -32.83
C ASN A 611 -5.65 -10.77 -32.03
N ARG A 612 -5.47 -10.78 -30.71
CA ARG A 612 -6.41 -11.38 -29.76
C ARG A 612 -7.19 -10.29 -29.05
N ILE A 613 -8.51 -10.29 -29.19
CA ILE A 613 -9.41 -9.34 -28.53
C ILE A 613 -10.37 -10.12 -27.65
N VAL A 614 -10.46 -9.75 -26.38
CA VAL A 614 -11.41 -10.33 -25.44
C VAL A 614 -12.22 -9.26 -24.73
N SER A 615 -13.47 -9.58 -24.42
CA SER A 615 -14.29 -8.79 -23.51
C SER A 615 -15.16 -9.71 -22.65
N SER A 616 -15.61 -9.16 -21.52
CA SER A 616 -16.63 -9.77 -20.68
C SER A 616 -18.02 -9.29 -21.13
N ALA A 617 -18.96 -9.06 -20.20
CA ALA A 617 -20.34 -8.71 -20.57
C ALA A 617 -20.47 -7.26 -21.06
N GLY A 618 -21.31 -7.05 -22.08
CA GLY A 618 -21.81 -5.77 -22.58
C GLY A 618 -21.91 -5.71 -24.11
N ASN A 619 -22.38 -4.58 -24.67
CA ASN A 619 -22.63 -4.46 -26.11
C ASN A 619 -21.40 -3.89 -26.80
N ASN A 620 -20.52 -4.75 -27.31
CA ASN A 620 -19.22 -4.35 -27.82
C ASN A 620 -19.22 -4.17 -29.34
N THR A 621 -18.41 -3.24 -29.85
CA THR A 621 -18.23 -3.00 -31.30
C THR A 621 -16.77 -3.11 -31.71
N ILE A 622 -16.43 -4.15 -32.46
CA ILE A 622 -15.07 -4.48 -32.86
C ILE A 622 -14.90 -4.30 -34.37
N GLY A 623 -13.99 -3.42 -34.77
CA GLY A 623 -13.58 -3.21 -36.15
C GLY A 623 -12.23 -3.87 -36.42
N LEU A 624 -12.22 -4.89 -37.27
CA LEU A 624 -11.04 -5.68 -37.61
C LEU A 624 -10.36 -5.23 -38.91
N GLY A 625 -9.07 -5.49 -38.98
CA GLY A 625 -8.20 -5.13 -40.08
C GLY A 625 -7.65 -6.34 -40.81
N THR A 626 -6.45 -6.22 -41.38
CA THR A 626 -5.80 -7.36 -42.05
C THR A 626 -5.01 -8.21 -41.07
N GLY A 627 -5.11 -9.53 -41.18
CA GLY A 627 -4.41 -10.51 -40.36
C GLY A 627 -5.33 -11.64 -39.95
N GLY A 628 -4.84 -12.60 -39.17
CA GLY A 628 -5.67 -13.63 -38.55
C GLY A 628 -5.94 -13.27 -37.10
N ASP A 629 -7.19 -12.94 -36.78
CA ASP A 629 -7.59 -12.44 -35.47
C ASP A 629 -8.43 -13.46 -34.70
N THR A 630 -8.30 -13.44 -33.38
CA THR A 630 -9.17 -14.17 -32.46
C THR A 630 -9.97 -13.19 -31.63
N VAL A 631 -11.30 -13.24 -31.74
CA VAL A 631 -12.21 -12.36 -31.00
C VAL A 631 -13.07 -13.21 -30.08
N ILE A 632 -13.08 -12.93 -28.78
CA ILE A 632 -13.94 -13.62 -27.80
C ILE A 632 -14.69 -12.58 -26.98
N LEU A 633 -15.98 -12.41 -27.26
CA LEU A 633 -16.83 -11.44 -26.56
C LEU A 633 -17.78 -12.16 -25.61
N GLY A 634 -18.07 -11.55 -24.47
CA GLY A 634 -19.06 -12.05 -23.54
C GLY A 634 -20.50 -11.75 -23.98
N ASN A 635 -21.43 -11.88 -23.02
CA ASN A 635 -22.86 -11.66 -23.28
C ASN A 635 -23.16 -10.20 -23.62
N GLY A 636 -24.07 -9.97 -24.56
CA GLY A 636 -24.51 -8.65 -25.03
C GLY A 636 -24.84 -8.68 -26.51
N ASN A 637 -25.35 -7.57 -27.06
CA ASN A 637 -25.52 -7.44 -28.50
C ASN A 637 -24.21 -6.89 -29.10
N ASN A 638 -23.35 -7.77 -29.57
CA ASN A 638 -22.03 -7.41 -30.08
C ASN A 638 -22.04 -7.23 -31.60
N VAL A 639 -21.11 -6.41 -32.09
CA VAL A 639 -20.92 -6.15 -33.52
C VAL A 639 -19.45 -6.34 -33.86
N VAL A 640 -19.14 -7.22 -34.81
CA VAL A 640 -17.80 -7.39 -35.38
C VAL A 640 -17.86 -7.10 -36.88
N TYR A 641 -16.99 -6.23 -37.38
CA TYR A 641 -17.01 -5.82 -38.79
C TYR A 641 -15.62 -5.50 -39.32
N MET A 642 -15.48 -5.44 -40.65
CA MET A 642 -14.21 -5.09 -41.30
C MET A 642 -14.02 -3.58 -41.39
N ALA A 643 -13.10 -3.04 -40.60
CA ALA A 643 -12.78 -1.60 -40.54
C ALA A 643 -12.10 -1.10 -41.84
N ASN A 644 -11.36 -1.96 -42.55
CA ASN A 644 -10.71 -1.63 -43.83
C ASN A 644 -11.63 -1.83 -45.06
N GLY A 645 -12.88 -2.23 -44.86
CA GLY A 645 -13.83 -2.57 -45.91
C GLY A 645 -13.73 -4.04 -46.35
N VAL A 646 -14.79 -4.50 -47.03
CA VAL A 646 -15.00 -5.90 -47.43
C VAL A 646 -14.12 -6.28 -48.65
N GLY A 647 -13.45 -7.43 -48.59
CA GLY A 647 -12.73 -8.03 -49.73
C GLY A 647 -11.25 -7.63 -49.89
N ALA A 648 -10.64 -6.99 -48.87
CA ALA A 648 -9.18 -6.92 -48.78
C ALA A 648 -8.65 -8.30 -48.39
N ALA A 649 -7.53 -8.76 -48.98
CA ALA A 649 -6.98 -10.07 -48.61
C ALA A 649 -6.43 -10.02 -47.18
N ASP A 650 -7.03 -10.79 -46.29
CA ASP A 650 -6.64 -10.95 -44.89
C ASP A 650 -6.57 -12.42 -44.46
N GLY A 651 -6.22 -12.66 -43.20
CA GLY A 651 -6.05 -14.01 -42.65
C GLY A 651 -7.33 -14.54 -42.02
N ALA A 652 -7.34 -15.83 -41.71
CA ALA A 652 -8.47 -16.48 -41.05
C ALA A 652 -8.80 -15.86 -39.68
N LYS A 653 -10.07 -15.58 -39.43
CA LYS A 653 -10.64 -15.10 -38.17
C LYS A 653 -11.23 -16.25 -37.36
N ASP A 654 -11.11 -16.18 -36.04
CA ASP A 654 -11.84 -17.04 -35.11
C ASP A 654 -12.64 -16.16 -34.15
N ILE A 655 -13.94 -16.06 -34.40
CA ILE A 655 -14.83 -15.12 -33.72
C ILE A 655 -15.81 -15.91 -32.88
N THR A 656 -15.82 -15.66 -31.58
CA THR A 656 -16.78 -16.22 -30.63
C THR A 656 -17.48 -15.10 -29.87
N THR A 657 -18.81 -15.15 -29.76
CA THR A 657 -19.61 -14.23 -28.93
C THR A 657 -20.44 -14.99 -27.89
N GLY A 658 -20.99 -14.26 -26.92
CA GLY A 658 -21.84 -14.80 -25.85
C GLY A 658 -23.32 -14.85 -26.22
N SER A 659 -24.22 -14.80 -25.24
CA SER A 659 -25.66 -14.66 -25.51
C SER A 659 -26.02 -13.22 -25.91
N GLY A 660 -27.00 -13.04 -26.79
CA GLY A 660 -27.48 -11.74 -27.28
C GLY A 660 -27.84 -11.77 -28.75
N ASN A 661 -28.13 -10.61 -29.36
CA ASN A 661 -28.26 -10.52 -30.82
C ASN A 661 -26.95 -9.97 -31.38
N ASP A 662 -26.12 -10.86 -31.91
CA ASP A 662 -24.80 -10.52 -32.43
C ASP A 662 -24.82 -10.33 -33.95
N TRP A 663 -23.92 -9.48 -34.44
CA TRP A 663 -23.73 -9.24 -35.87
C TRP A 663 -22.26 -9.33 -36.23
N VAL A 664 -21.89 -10.22 -37.15
CA VAL A 664 -20.49 -10.46 -37.54
C VAL A 664 -20.32 -10.42 -39.06
N GLN A 665 -19.26 -9.73 -39.50
CA GLN A 665 -18.74 -9.78 -40.87
C GLN A 665 -17.22 -10.00 -40.82
N ALA A 666 -16.76 -11.18 -41.25
CA ALA A 666 -15.41 -11.68 -40.97
C ALA A 666 -14.35 -11.36 -42.05
N GLY A 667 -14.76 -11.10 -43.31
CA GLY A 667 -13.88 -10.51 -44.32
C GLY A 667 -13.40 -11.49 -45.39
N SER A 668 -12.10 -11.67 -45.57
CA SER A 668 -11.57 -12.68 -46.49
C SER A 668 -10.63 -13.61 -45.75
N GLY A 669 -10.75 -14.90 -45.99
CA GLY A 669 -10.10 -15.88 -45.12
C GLY A 669 -10.96 -17.11 -45.00
N ASN A 670 -10.44 -18.12 -44.32
CA ASN A 670 -11.24 -19.28 -43.96
C ASN A 670 -11.63 -19.10 -42.50
N ASP A 671 -12.76 -18.43 -42.27
CA ASP A 671 -13.11 -17.90 -40.96
C ASP A 671 -13.94 -18.90 -40.15
N ARG A 672 -13.80 -18.88 -38.84
CA ARG A 672 -14.66 -19.60 -37.89
C ARG A 672 -15.51 -18.59 -37.14
N ILE A 673 -16.82 -18.75 -37.19
CA ILE A 673 -17.79 -17.84 -36.56
C ILE A 673 -18.71 -18.65 -35.64
N ASP A 674 -18.66 -18.33 -34.35
CA ASP A 674 -19.37 -19.00 -33.28
C ASP A 674 -20.15 -17.98 -32.44
N LEU A 675 -21.42 -17.77 -32.74
CA LEU A 675 -22.22 -16.72 -32.08
C LEU A 675 -22.92 -17.20 -30.80
N GLY A 676 -22.48 -18.32 -30.23
CA GLY A 676 -22.91 -18.78 -28.92
C GLY A 676 -24.38 -19.24 -28.83
N THR A 677 -24.85 -19.38 -27.59
CA THR A 677 -26.25 -19.73 -27.27
C THR A 677 -26.78 -18.93 -26.11
N ASN A 678 -28.11 -18.86 -26.06
CA ASN A 678 -28.84 -18.23 -24.98
C ASN A 678 -28.91 -19.13 -23.72
N ALA A 679 -28.15 -18.80 -22.67
CA ALA A 679 -28.23 -19.49 -21.37
C ALA A 679 -29.49 -19.10 -20.53
N GLY A 680 -30.25 -18.08 -20.96
CA GLY A 680 -31.31 -17.42 -20.18
C GLY A 680 -32.74 -17.56 -20.68
N GLY A 681 -32.99 -18.24 -21.80
CA GLY A 681 -34.34 -18.50 -22.34
C GLY A 681 -35.00 -17.37 -23.13
N ALA A 682 -34.32 -16.25 -23.38
CA ALA A 682 -34.72 -15.27 -24.41
C ALA A 682 -34.51 -15.88 -25.82
N THR A 683 -34.98 -15.23 -26.88
CA THR A 683 -34.67 -15.62 -28.28
C THR A 683 -33.54 -14.77 -28.81
N ASP A 684 -32.42 -15.39 -29.21
CA ASP A 684 -31.29 -14.72 -29.87
C ASP A 684 -31.46 -14.73 -31.39
N TYR A 685 -31.11 -13.62 -32.04
CA TYR A 685 -31.11 -13.49 -33.49
C TYR A 685 -29.75 -12.97 -33.94
N ASP A 686 -28.93 -13.91 -34.39
CA ASP A 686 -27.56 -13.63 -34.78
C ASP A 686 -27.44 -13.55 -36.29
N VAL A 687 -26.52 -12.71 -36.77
CA VAL A 687 -26.28 -12.53 -38.20
C VAL A 687 -24.80 -12.66 -38.48
N ALA A 688 -24.44 -13.52 -39.42
CA ALA A 688 -23.06 -13.74 -39.84
C ALA A 688 -22.88 -13.62 -41.36
N PHE A 689 -21.75 -13.03 -41.74
CA PHE A 689 -21.24 -12.98 -43.11
C PHE A 689 -19.77 -13.44 -43.07
N GLY A 690 -19.49 -14.59 -43.69
CA GLY A 690 -18.12 -15.11 -43.84
C GLY A 690 -17.35 -14.39 -44.96
N GLU A 691 -18.10 -13.93 -45.96
CA GLU A 691 -17.67 -13.23 -47.16
C GLU A 691 -16.84 -14.12 -48.12
N ALA A 692 -15.51 -14.04 -48.14
CA ALA A 692 -14.72 -14.74 -49.14
C ALA A 692 -13.71 -15.73 -48.53
N GLY A 693 -13.98 -17.02 -48.73
CA GLY A 693 -13.06 -18.12 -48.48
C GLY A 693 -13.85 -19.39 -48.22
N ASP A 694 -13.27 -20.32 -47.46
CA ASP A 694 -13.98 -21.52 -47.00
C ASP A 694 -14.33 -21.35 -45.52
N ASP A 695 -15.52 -20.84 -45.24
CA ASP A 695 -15.91 -20.39 -43.89
C ASP A 695 -16.64 -21.48 -43.10
N MET A 696 -16.55 -21.41 -41.77
CA MET A 696 -17.18 -22.33 -40.84
C MET A 696 -18.08 -21.59 -39.85
N PHE A 697 -19.37 -21.92 -39.88
CA PHE A 697 -20.37 -21.35 -38.96
C PHE A 697 -20.79 -22.38 -37.93
N VAL A 698 -20.69 -22.04 -36.64
CA VAL A 698 -21.08 -22.94 -35.57
C VAL A 698 -22.58 -22.81 -35.29
N VAL A 699 -23.25 -23.95 -35.21
CA VAL A 699 -24.69 -24.07 -35.07
C VAL A 699 -25.00 -24.72 -33.73
N HIS A 700 -25.76 -24.00 -32.92
CA HIS A 700 -26.14 -24.47 -31.60
C HIS A 700 -27.65 -24.67 -31.46
N THR A 701 -28.04 -25.46 -30.46
CA THR A 701 -29.45 -25.58 -30.04
C THR A 701 -29.83 -24.54 -29.00
N GLY A 702 -31.09 -24.09 -28.98
CA GLY A 702 -31.60 -23.15 -27.99
C GLY A 702 -32.57 -22.13 -28.58
N ASN A 703 -33.21 -21.33 -27.74
CA ASN A 703 -34.15 -20.31 -28.20
C ASN A 703 -33.41 -19.22 -29.03
N GLY A 704 -33.56 -19.25 -30.35
CA GLY A 704 -32.94 -18.29 -31.28
C GLY A 704 -32.64 -18.91 -32.65
N TRP A 705 -32.02 -18.19 -33.58
CA TRP A 705 -31.42 -18.79 -34.78
C TRP A 705 -30.29 -17.94 -35.36
N LEU A 706 -29.36 -18.58 -36.06
CA LEU A 706 -28.28 -17.92 -36.81
C LEU A 706 -28.72 -17.65 -38.26
N SER A 707 -28.64 -16.40 -38.69
CA SER A 707 -28.85 -15.99 -40.09
C SER A 707 -27.51 -15.83 -40.80
N VAL A 708 -27.23 -16.65 -41.82
CA VAL A 708 -26.02 -16.54 -42.64
C VAL A 708 -26.38 -15.88 -43.96
N GLY A 709 -25.72 -14.77 -44.27
CA GLY A 709 -26.13 -13.88 -45.37
C GLY A 709 -25.55 -14.21 -46.74
N ASP A 710 -24.50 -15.01 -46.80
CA ASP A 710 -23.64 -15.18 -47.98
C ASP A 710 -23.16 -16.63 -48.23
N PHE A 711 -23.77 -17.60 -47.57
CA PHE A 711 -23.39 -19.02 -47.65
C PHE A 711 -23.17 -19.54 -49.09
N ALA A 712 -21.97 -20.05 -49.34
CA ALA A 712 -21.49 -20.62 -50.58
C ALA A 712 -21.27 -22.13 -50.45
N GLN A 713 -22.27 -22.92 -50.87
CA GLN A 713 -22.22 -24.38 -50.79
C GLN A 713 -20.98 -24.97 -51.49
N GLY A 714 -20.23 -25.80 -50.76
CA GLY A 714 -18.99 -26.45 -51.22
C GLY A 714 -17.72 -25.64 -50.98
N SER A 715 -17.85 -24.40 -50.52
CA SER A 715 -16.78 -23.62 -49.87
C SER A 715 -17.03 -23.52 -48.38
N ASP A 716 -18.27 -23.20 -47.99
CA ASP A 716 -18.61 -22.98 -46.59
C ASP A 716 -19.22 -24.22 -45.95
N TYR A 717 -19.07 -24.32 -44.62
CA TYR A 717 -19.51 -25.45 -43.82
C TYR A 717 -20.11 -25.02 -42.48
N PHE A 718 -20.84 -25.93 -41.87
CA PHE A 718 -21.42 -25.77 -40.54
C PHE A 718 -20.77 -26.75 -39.55
N GLU A 719 -20.49 -26.28 -38.34
CA GLU A 719 -20.12 -27.12 -37.21
C GLU A 719 -21.34 -27.29 -36.29
N LEU A 720 -21.80 -28.53 -36.08
CA LEU A 720 -22.90 -28.79 -35.15
C LEU A 720 -22.41 -28.93 -33.72
N GLN A 721 -23.15 -28.38 -32.77
CA GLN A 721 -22.90 -28.59 -31.35
C GLN A 721 -22.84 -30.08 -30.97
N ALA A 722 -21.98 -30.40 -30.00
CA ALA A 722 -21.75 -31.76 -29.53
C ALA A 722 -23.07 -32.48 -29.18
N GLY A 723 -23.33 -33.60 -29.86
CA GLY A 723 -24.51 -34.45 -29.64
C GLY A 723 -25.58 -34.34 -30.73
N MET A 724 -25.44 -33.43 -31.68
CA MET A 724 -26.29 -33.32 -32.87
C MET A 724 -25.59 -33.89 -34.11
N ASN A 725 -26.35 -34.53 -35.00
CA ASN A 725 -25.87 -34.99 -36.29
C ASN A 725 -26.74 -34.45 -37.42
N PHE A 726 -26.23 -34.49 -38.65
CA PHE A 726 -26.97 -34.04 -39.83
C PHE A 726 -28.32 -34.77 -40.00
N GLU A 727 -28.40 -36.04 -39.60
CA GLU A 727 -29.63 -36.83 -39.67
C GLU A 727 -30.76 -36.30 -38.76
N ASP A 728 -30.43 -35.47 -37.78
CA ASP A 728 -31.39 -34.87 -36.85
C ASP A 728 -32.01 -33.58 -37.42
N LEU A 729 -31.52 -33.11 -38.59
CA LEU A 729 -31.91 -31.84 -39.19
C LEU A 729 -33.02 -31.99 -40.25
N SER A 730 -33.88 -30.97 -40.31
CA SER A 730 -34.87 -30.77 -41.38
C SER A 730 -34.65 -29.41 -42.03
N GLN A 731 -34.92 -29.29 -43.34
CA GLN A 731 -34.74 -28.03 -44.07
C GLN A 731 -35.92 -27.70 -45.00
N VAL A 732 -36.22 -26.40 -45.19
CA VAL A 732 -37.22 -25.93 -46.18
C VAL A 732 -36.75 -24.66 -46.89
N ASN A 733 -37.08 -24.54 -48.18
CA ASN A 733 -36.85 -23.32 -48.94
C ASN A 733 -38.12 -22.45 -48.92
N SER A 734 -37.99 -21.23 -48.39
CA SER A 734 -39.10 -20.29 -48.25
C SER A 734 -38.62 -18.85 -48.35
N SER A 735 -39.37 -18.00 -49.06
CA SER A 735 -39.11 -16.55 -49.16
C SER A 735 -37.72 -16.14 -49.69
N GLY A 736 -37.03 -17.02 -50.43
CA GLY A 736 -35.68 -16.75 -50.93
C GLY A 736 -34.55 -17.16 -49.97
N SER A 737 -34.88 -17.82 -48.86
CA SER A 737 -33.92 -18.38 -47.91
C SER A 737 -34.13 -19.90 -47.74
N THR A 738 -33.10 -20.58 -47.25
CA THR A 738 -33.17 -21.97 -46.77
C THR A 738 -33.19 -21.95 -45.26
N TRP A 739 -34.22 -22.54 -44.65
CA TRP A 739 -34.38 -22.61 -43.20
C TRP A 739 -34.06 -24.02 -42.72
N VAL A 740 -33.32 -24.14 -41.61
CA VAL A 740 -32.92 -25.43 -41.01
C VAL A 740 -33.41 -25.49 -39.57
N TRP A 741 -33.92 -26.65 -39.17
CA TRP A 741 -34.48 -26.91 -37.84
C TRP A 741 -34.05 -28.27 -37.30
N ALA A 742 -34.00 -28.39 -35.98
CA ALA A 742 -33.95 -29.66 -35.26
C ALA A 742 -35.17 -29.73 -34.33
N ASP A 743 -35.97 -30.78 -34.46
CA ASP A 743 -37.28 -30.90 -33.80
C ASP A 743 -38.18 -29.66 -34.01
N ASP A 744 -38.47 -28.92 -32.93
CA ASP A 744 -39.30 -27.70 -32.92
C ASP A 744 -38.46 -26.40 -32.89
N ASP A 745 -37.13 -26.50 -32.98
CA ASP A 745 -36.18 -25.40 -32.84
C ASP A 745 -35.62 -24.96 -34.20
N ILE A 746 -35.68 -23.66 -34.49
CA ILE A 746 -35.15 -23.08 -35.72
C ILE A 746 -33.66 -22.84 -35.50
N LEU A 747 -32.78 -23.45 -36.27
CA LEU A 747 -31.34 -23.32 -36.04
C LEU A 747 -30.69 -22.31 -36.98
N LEU A 748 -31.07 -22.35 -38.27
CA LEU A 748 -30.43 -21.54 -39.31
C LEU A 748 -31.42 -20.91 -40.29
N GLU A 749 -31.07 -19.72 -40.75
CA GLU A 749 -31.60 -19.08 -41.94
C GLU A 749 -30.45 -18.76 -42.90
N LEU A 750 -30.43 -19.39 -44.08
CA LEU A 750 -29.47 -19.06 -45.14
C LEU A 750 -30.11 -18.09 -46.11
N THR A 751 -29.85 -16.80 -45.91
CA THR A 751 -30.48 -15.73 -46.68
C THR A 751 -29.93 -15.70 -48.10
N GLY A 752 -30.81 -15.71 -49.11
CA GLY A 752 -30.39 -15.69 -50.52
C GLY A 752 -29.94 -17.04 -51.09
N PHE A 753 -29.76 -18.06 -50.25
CA PHE A 753 -29.50 -19.44 -50.66
C PHE A 753 -30.80 -20.24 -50.75
N THR A 754 -31.03 -20.92 -51.87
CA THR A 754 -32.21 -21.79 -52.08
C THR A 754 -31.82 -23.20 -52.53
N GLY A 755 -30.63 -23.66 -52.17
CA GLY A 755 -30.12 -24.99 -52.51
C GLY A 755 -30.67 -26.08 -51.59
N THR A 756 -29.95 -27.21 -51.50
CA THR A 756 -30.26 -28.29 -50.56
C THR A 756 -28.97 -28.66 -49.85
N LEU A 757 -28.94 -28.51 -48.54
CA LEU A 757 -27.80 -28.89 -47.72
C LEU A 757 -27.69 -30.42 -47.63
N THR A 758 -26.46 -30.91 -47.53
CA THR A 758 -26.08 -32.33 -47.45
C THR A 758 -25.16 -32.53 -46.26
N ALA A 759 -24.94 -33.78 -45.84
CA ALA A 759 -23.99 -34.09 -44.77
C ALA A 759 -22.58 -33.53 -45.02
N ALA A 760 -22.15 -33.32 -46.27
CA ALA A 760 -20.86 -32.72 -46.58
C ALA A 760 -20.75 -31.27 -46.10
N ASP A 761 -21.86 -30.54 -46.11
CA ASP A 761 -21.94 -29.14 -45.66
C ASP A 761 -21.81 -29.02 -44.13
N PHE A 762 -21.78 -30.14 -43.38
CA PHE A 762 -21.69 -30.20 -41.91
C PHE A 762 -20.47 -30.97 -41.38
N ASN A 763 -19.57 -31.42 -42.27
CA ASN A 763 -18.40 -32.25 -41.90
C ASN A 763 -17.05 -31.56 -42.15
N GLY A 764 -17.06 -30.32 -42.65
CA GLY A 764 -15.86 -29.59 -43.08
C GLY A 764 -15.10 -30.27 -44.22
N PRO A 765 -14.00 -29.67 -44.71
CA PRO A 765 -13.11 -30.34 -45.64
C PRO A 765 -12.33 -31.44 -44.91
N THR A 766 -12.41 -32.68 -45.39
CA THR A 766 -11.63 -33.84 -44.88
C THR A 766 -10.15 -33.75 -45.17
#